data_AF-A0A516SLR9-F1
#
_entry.id   AF-A0A516SLR9-F1
#
_cell.length_a   1.000
_cell.length_b   1.000
_cell.length_c   1.000
_cell.angle_alpha   90.00
_cell.angle_beta   90.00
_cell.angle_gamma   90.00
#
_symmetry.space_group_name_H-M   'P 1'
#
loop_
_entity.id
_entity.type
_entity.pdbx_description
1 polymer ?
#
loop_
_entity_poly.entity_id
_entity_poly.type
_entity_poly.pdbx_seq_one_letter_code
_entity_poly.pdbx_strand_id
1 'polypeptide(L)'
;MPIQSSDEVRLWLWLSQSEKSVLIAIRKSDIPFLGLLGETLTTEMRQAMDKAIGEEPTVKGYVHRLEKFPALFAVNLAWHVMRGMGQSGRFSLYPHIQTALRLNVEPGQAERERLWQAFRRALLHLGLEPSSRMSGPHYMANEYLRQAGVPLPFVDDLAQRMLSFARRVGLPDDDDPEAIGSWQAALDAKLDLPFSQTARKALEFDRFGFYTRVFLRVHAAGGQPQGQTNQLEVAMAKAFKNGEASTLRRATLPRVVFHSGYLGVFFPGGEEQEWTVDVDGATRQYRTGAEDRFLLISQSLPRLLSVHGHSGGQKLLASLWDDCKTNRLLLFSDTGRLAGRGQLAQPEPLTLPPGAYTALARFEPTGLDTEEISDDPRLVSFSLLLRPGEHCVISNGPAQLHVHADSQPLARWLGDLHASKEGMEFRHGALDLVVEMPADWLTTTARYELTLLPGDRGEARVVSLDLDSAGQDTVSISGQALHAGWKPGLMHILVELRRAGEPRVLLRCASLYWLGLKEIRQGMRFRCTSWPENLRLEFSENVERSGDDLILRNSNARVVRLVFALGEKRQQSLTWNVPGIFVEVEDVAEGGIGNRLRRTLGSTEVVSLTSTKQIVVIASDDGILRLGEWSERVGFAHRATKVLPATFLASRLTPQSHTLVYVNENTGVEHALLRLAQPHAVSRFSAQVQSGQFVMGFHVSEHLEALSVHATALLSGDDDLFKLHANAGEWTNTRFGRARLMVLDGKEGGHDAQLYINLSFWPAGAWLFKLDGQIRGVWGHLENSRQDVFAAGLLLGNGGQILVQKEWLGLVNGLEDLPACRLLQRVHVALLVCYAQEAWDNLTWLAATWKALTERWRGREAQVLTPLADLAAMPPPEETSASWLPQLVITAALPGLFALPAQEYRRVHEKPHPLSRALRAMGGIYEQWPMLFPDLLHFAPAAGCANFAAISSQGSAPKGFDPQRYVNAMCGVPELGYVYQISDDAFLPGPKDYLGPLHYRHAWRALEVAYERTLVGNDIWRGQGIGLAQHAHRMMPTLGERGVPLAWRGQAPHLTPWPACPDEVVDDQVLQERENLGNIAHLLAGLAFACRQEARQPGALQRHLNQLDSADIPLDKPLAFLLQIGEALFAYYLLLWELVLTADYREKDHERVQSNCPR
;
A
#
# COMPACT_ATOMS: atom_id res chain seq x y z
N MET A 1 52.56 -46.18 -42.61
CA MET A 1 52.63 -45.68 -41.23
C MET A 1 54.04 -45.16 -41.00
N PRO A 2 54.27 -43.84 -40.87
CA PRO A 2 55.56 -43.34 -40.43
C PRO A 2 55.71 -43.62 -38.93
N ILE A 3 56.90 -44.04 -38.52
CA ILE A 3 57.26 -44.35 -37.13
C ILE A 3 57.23 -43.04 -36.34
N GLN A 4 56.23 -42.87 -35.46
CA GLN A 4 56.22 -41.79 -34.47
C GLN A 4 57.42 -41.97 -33.55
N SER A 5 58.16 -40.88 -33.27
CA SER A 5 59.33 -40.94 -32.38
C SER A 5 58.91 -41.38 -30.96
N SER A 6 59.78 -42.12 -30.25
CA SER A 6 59.54 -42.57 -28.87
C SER A 6 59.13 -41.43 -27.92
N ASP A 7 59.59 -40.21 -28.21
CA ASP A 7 59.30 -39.01 -27.43
C ASP A 7 57.92 -38.40 -27.71
N GLU A 8 57.40 -38.51 -28.94
CA GLU A 8 56.02 -38.10 -29.29
C GLU A 8 54.97 -38.97 -28.58
N VAL A 9 55.21 -40.28 -28.52
CA VAL A 9 54.31 -41.23 -27.83
C VAL A 9 54.31 -40.97 -26.32
N ARG A 10 55.48 -40.69 -25.73
CA ARG A 10 55.61 -40.31 -24.31
C ARG A 10 54.89 -39.00 -24.00
N LEU A 11 55.07 -37.98 -24.84
CA LEU A 11 54.38 -36.69 -24.70
C LEU A 11 52.85 -36.88 -24.81
N TRP A 12 52.40 -37.69 -25.75
CA TRP A 12 50.97 -37.97 -25.95
C TRP A 12 50.33 -38.72 -24.77
N LEU A 13 50.99 -39.76 -24.26
CA LEU A 13 50.50 -40.52 -23.09
C LEU A 13 50.42 -39.63 -21.85
N TRP A 14 51.43 -38.78 -21.67
CA TRP A 14 51.48 -37.87 -20.54
C TRP A 14 50.40 -36.78 -20.63
N LEU A 15 50.20 -36.17 -21.82
CA LEU A 15 49.10 -35.21 -22.02
C LEU A 15 47.74 -35.85 -21.78
N SER A 16 47.57 -37.12 -22.17
CA SER A 16 46.33 -37.88 -21.92
C SER A 16 46.07 -38.13 -20.42
N GLN A 17 47.12 -38.34 -19.62
CA GLN A 17 46.99 -38.50 -18.17
C GLN A 17 46.70 -37.15 -17.49
N SER A 18 47.39 -36.09 -17.90
CA SER A 18 47.17 -34.73 -17.42
C SER A 18 45.76 -34.23 -17.74
N GLU A 19 45.26 -34.50 -18.94
CA GLU A 19 43.88 -34.21 -19.36
C GLU A 19 42.84 -34.84 -18.42
N LYS A 20 43.01 -36.13 -18.08
CA LYS A 20 42.11 -36.81 -17.13
C LYS A 20 42.13 -36.17 -15.75
N SER A 21 43.32 -35.78 -15.27
CA SER A 21 43.46 -35.14 -13.95
C SER A 21 42.75 -33.79 -13.90
N VAL A 22 42.97 -32.94 -14.90
CA VAL A 22 42.34 -31.62 -15.00
C VAL A 22 40.83 -31.74 -15.22
N LEU A 23 40.38 -32.70 -16.03
CA LEU A 23 38.96 -32.98 -16.23
C LEU A 23 38.26 -33.38 -14.91
N ILE A 24 38.90 -34.21 -14.08
CA ILE A 24 38.36 -34.57 -12.76
C ILE A 24 38.28 -33.33 -11.85
N ALA A 25 39.32 -32.49 -11.86
CA ALA A 25 39.34 -31.25 -11.07
C ALA A 25 38.23 -30.28 -11.51
N ILE A 26 38.03 -30.11 -12.83
CA ILE A 26 36.93 -29.34 -13.40
C ILE A 26 35.61 -29.91 -12.89
N ARG A 27 35.31 -31.21 -13.09
CA ARG A 27 34.01 -31.80 -12.72
C ARG A 27 33.68 -31.73 -11.22
N LYS A 28 34.68 -31.70 -10.34
CA LYS A 28 34.49 -31.58 -8.88
C LYS A 28 34.34 -30.14 -8.38
N SER A 29 34.63 -29.15 -9.22
CA SER A 29 34.60 -27.73 -8.84
C SER A 29 33.24 -27.09 -9.16
N ASP A 30 32.73 -26.24 -8.25
CA ASP A 30 31.56 -25.38 -8.46
C ASP A 30 31.88 -24.10 -9.25
N ILE A 31 33.16 -23.87 -9.59
CA ILE A 31 33.63 -22.68 -10.30
C ILE A 31 33.18 -22.72 -11.77
N PRO A 32 32.47 -21.69 -12.27
CA PRO A 32 31.97 -21.67 -13.65
C PRO A 32 32.98 -21.10 -14.67
N PHE A 33 34.13 -20.58 -14.22
CA PHE A 33 35.13 -19.90 -15.06
C PHE A 33 36.46 -20.67 -15.12
N LEU A 34 36.90 -21.02 -16.33
CA LEU A 34 38.15 -21.76 -16.53
C LEU A 34 39.41 -21.03 -16.05
N GLY A 35 39.46 -19.70 -16.13
CA GLY A 35 40.63 -18.92 -15.74
C GLY A 35 41.02 -19.13 -14.27
N LEU A 36 40.01 -19.24 -13.39
CA LEU A 36 40.18 -19.53 -11.96
C LEU A 36 40.69 -20.95 -11.68
N LEU A 37 40.58 -21.87 -12.65
CA LEU A 37 41.09 -23.23 -12.55
C LEU A 37 42.52 -23.38 -13.07
N GLY A 38 43.20 -22.31 -13.49
CA GLY A 38 44.56 -22.42 -14.03
C GLY A 38 45.64 -22.87 -13.04
N GLU A 39 45.37 -22.80 -11.74
CA GLU A 39 46.22 -23.39 -10.68
C GLU A 39 46.22 -24.93 -10.73
N THR A 40 45.23 -25.55 -11.37
CA THR A 40 45.19 -27.01 -11.60
C THR A 40 46.29 -27.47 -12.57
N LEU A 41 46.85 -26.55 -13.38
CA LEU A 41 47.97 -26.83 -14.28
C LEU A 41 49.30 -26.72 -13.53
N THR A 42 49.89 -27.87 -13.20
CA THR A 42 51.22 -27.94 -12.58
C THR A 42 52.31 -27.38 -13.51
N THR A 43 53.48 -27.04 -12.94
CA THR A 43 54.64 -26.60 -13.72
C THR A 43 55.05 -27.60 -14.80
N GLU A 44 54.95 -28.89 -14.48
CA GLU A 44 55.20 -29.97 -15.43
C GLU A 44 54.16 -29.95 -16.56
N MET A 45 52.85 -29.89 -16.23
CA MET A 45 51.71 -29.72 -17.17
C MET A 45 51.98 -28.63 -18.21
N ARG A 46 52.40 -27.46 -17.74
CA ARG A 46 52.70 -26.30 -18.58
C ARG A 46 53.88 -26.55 -19.53
N GLN A 47 54.98 -27.13 -19.06
CA GLN A 47 56.16 -27.40 -19.89
C GLN A 47 55.88 -28.38 -21.05
N ALA A 48 55.09 -29.41 -20.80
CA ALA A 48 54.71 -30.36 -21.84
C ALA A 48 53.67 -29.78 -22.81
N MET A 49 52.73 -28.96 -22.33
CA MET A 49 51.84 -28.19 -23.22
C MET A 49 52.63 -27.23 -24.09
N ASP A 50 53.62 -26.53 -23.53
CA ASP A 50 54.52 -25.63 -24.24
C ASP A 50 55.32 -26.36 -25.33
N LYS A 51 55.85 -27.55 -25.01
CA LYS A 51 56.52 -28.43 -25.99
C LYS A 51 55.55 -28.82 -27.09
N ALA A 52 54.35 -29.27 -26.72
CA ALA A 52 53.32 -29.66 -27.68
C ALA A 52 52.92 -28.49 -28.59
N ILE A 53 52.70 -27.27 -28.07
CA ILE A 53 52.37 -26.07 -28.86
C ILE A 53 53.50 -25.71 -29.82
N GLY A 54 54.75 -25.81 -29.36
CA GLY A 54 55.94 -25.53 -30.15
C GLY A 54 56.13 -26.42 -31.39
N GLU A 55 55.59 -27.65 -31.39
CA GLU A 55 55.64 -28.57 -32.54
C GLU A 55 54.78 -28.10 -33.73
N GLU A 56 53.70 -27.35 -33.47
CA GLU A 56 52.85 -26.74 -34.52
C GLU A 56 52.24 -25.42 -33.98
N PRO A 57 52.98 -24.30 -34.04
CA PRO A 57 52.55 -23.01 -33.51
C PRO A 57 51.63 -22.29 -34.52
N THR A 58 50.49 -22.90 -34.82
CA THR A 58 49.45 -22.36 -35.69
C THR A 58 48.08 -22.44 -35.01
N VAL A 59 47.12 -21.62 -35.44
CA VAL A 59 45.74 -21.69 -34.93
C VAL A 59 45.13 -23.06 -35.22
N LYS A 60 45.42 -23.65 -36.39
CA LYS A 60 44.95 -25.00 -36.75
C LYS A 60 45.51 -26.07 -35.81
N GLY A 61 46.82 -26.01 -35.50
CA GLY A 61 47.45 -26.92 -34.56
C GLY A 61 46.87 -26.80 -33.15
N TYR A 62 46.57 -25.57 -32.70
CA TYR A 62 45.92 -25.36 -31.41
C TYR A 62 44.47 -25.88 -31.37
N VAL A 63 43.70 -25.67 -32.45
CA VAL A 63 42.35 -26.23 -32.59
C VAL A 63 42.37 -27.76 -32.51
N HIS A 64 43.32 -28.41 -33.19
CA HIS A 64 43.46 -29.87 -33.10
C HIS A 64 43.76 -30.34 -31.67
N ARG A 65 44.57 -29.59 -30.91
CA ARG A 65 44.86 -29.87 -29.50
C ARG A 65 43.66 -29.64 -28.58
N LEU A 66 42.86 -28.58 -28.82
CA LEU A 66 41.59 -28.33 -28.11
C LEU A 66 40.59 -29.47 -28.33
N GLU A 67 40.50 -30.00 -29.55
CA GLU A 67 39.61 -31.12 -29.86
C GLU A 67 40.04 -32.44 -29.19
N LYS A 68 41.36 -32.64 -29.02
CA LYS A 68 41.94 -33.87 -28.47
C LYS A 68 42.09 -33.87 -26.94
N PHE A 69 42.41 -32.71 -26.37
CA PHE A 69 42.69 -32.48 -24.95
C PHE A 69 41.99 -31.19 -24.47
N PRO A 70 40.64 -31.16 -24.47
CA PRO A 70 39.87 -29.96 -24.22
C PRO A 70 40.13 -29.32 -22.86
N ALA A 71 40.28 -30.08 -21.78
CA ALA A 71 40.48 -29.55 -20.43
C ALA A 71 41.80 -28.78 -20.32
N LEU A 72 42.92 -29.37 -20.77
CA LEU A 72 44.23 -28.74 -20.69
C LEU A 72 44.28 -27.44 -21.50
N PHE A 73 43.94 -27.50 -22.78
CA PHE A 73 44.15 -26.38 -23.70
C PHE A 73 43.09 -25.27 -23.49
N ALA A 74 41.87 -25.59 -23.07
CA ALA A 74 40.89 -24.57 -22.73
C ALA A 74 41.26 -23.82 -21.44
N VAL A 75 41.69 -24.53 -20.38
CA VAL A 75 42.17 -23.91 -19.13
C VAL A 75 43.37 -23.03 -19.40
N ASN A 76 44.34 -23.50 -20.19
CA ASN A 76 45.54 -22.72 -20.52
C ASN A 76 45.19 -21.43 -21.27
N LEU A 77 44.32 -21.50 -22.28
CA LEU A 77 43.90 -20.32 -23.03
C LEU A 77 43.19 -19.30 -22.12
N ALA A 78 42.21 -19.74 -21.32
CA ALA A 78 41.50 -18.87 -20.39
C ALA A 78 42.42 -18.26 -19.33
N TRP A 79 43.37 -19.03 -18.81
CA TRP A 79 44.35 -18.56 -17.83
C TRP A 79 45.32 -17.50 -18.38
N HIS A 80 45.80 -17.67 -19.62
CA HIS A 80 46.64 -16.65 -20.27
C HIS A 80 45.87 -15.34 -20.50
N VAL A 81 44.60 -15.42 -20.87
CA VAL A 81 43.72 -14.24 -20.99
C VAL A 81 43.53 -13.59 -19.62
N MET A 82 43.18 -14.36 -18.58
CA MET A 82 42.99 -13.86 -17.21
C MET A 82 44.25 -13.17 -16.66
N ARG A 83 45.44 -13.75 -16.86
CA ARG A 83 46.69 -13.18 -16.36
C ARG A 83 47.13 -11.94 -17.13
N GLY A 84 47.00 -11.95 -18.45
CA GLY A 84 47.47 -10.85 -19.29
C GLY A 84 46.58 -9.60 -19.19
N MET A 85 45.27 -9.81 -19.06
CA MET A 85 44.30 -8.72 -19.07
C MET A 85 44.42 -7.84 -17.81
N GLY A 86 44.62 -6.54 -18.03
CA GLY A 86 44.78 -5.54 -16.97
C GLY A 86 46.23 -5.21 -16.58
N GLN A 87 47.23 -5.97 -17.05
CA GLN A 87 48.66 -5.69 -16.77
C GLN A 87 49.19 -4.44 -17.48
N SER A 88 48.66 -4.12 -18.66
CA SER A 88 49.11 -3.02 -19.52
C SER A 88 48.27 -1.73 -19.37
N GLY A 89 47.22 -1.75 -18.54
CA GLY A 89 46.24 -0.66 -18.41
C GLY A 89 45.36 -0.44 -19.66
N ARG A 90 45.53 -1.23 -20.74
CA ARG A 90 44.72 -1.19 -21.96
C ARG A 90 43.95 -2.50 -22.14
N PHE A 91 42.79 -2.42 -22.78
CA PHE A 91 41.96 -3.58 -23.09
C PHE A 91 42.45 -4.25 -24.39
N SER A 92 43.28 -5.30 -24.31
CA SER A 92 43.87 -5.96 -25.48
C SER A 92 43.83 -7.49 -25.39
N LEU A 93 42.74 -8.12 -25.87
CA LEU A 93 42.51 -9.57 -25.78
C LEU A 93 43.47 -10.41 -26.65
N TYR A 94 43.57 -10.09 -27.94
CA TYR A 94 44.26 -10.94 -28.92
C TYR A 94 45.78 -11.07 -28.73
N PRO A 95 46.52 -10.09 -28.20
CA PRO A 95 47.93 -10.27 -27.82
C PRO A 95 48.15 -11.39 -26.78
N HIS A 96 47.19 -11.61 -25.88
CA HIS A 96 47.28 -12.67 -24.88
C HIS A 96 46.95 -14.04 -25.48
N ILE A 97 46.02 -14.10 -26.44
CA ILE A 97 45.76 -15.29 -27.25
C ILE A 97 47.00 -15.62 -28.11
N GLN A 98 47.63 -14.62 -28.71
CA GLN A 98 48.87 -14.76 -29.48
C GLN A 98 49.97 -15.40 -28.61
N THR A 99 50.13 -14.90 -27.37
CA THR A 99 51.08 -15.47 -26.39
C THR A 99 50.72 -16.91 -26.03
N ALA A 100 49.45 -17.22 -25.76
CA ALA A 100 48.99 -18.57 -25.40
C ALA A 100 49.22 -19.60 -26.51
N LEU A 101 49.11 -19.19 -27.77
CA LEU A 101 49.30 -20.03 -28.95
C LEU A 101 50.75 -20.00 -29.49
N ARG A 102 51.63 -19.16 -28.92
CA ARG A 102 53.00 -18.89 -29.40
C ARG A 102 53.07 -18.47 -30.87
N LEU A 103 52.13 -17.64 -31.30
CA LEU A 103 52.07 -17.14 -32.68
C LEU A 103 53.02 -15.96 -32.89
N ASN A 104 53.64 -15.88 -34.07
CA ASN A 104 54.48 -14.74 -34.45
C ASN A 104 53.65 -13.49 -34.85
N VAL A 105 52.38 -13.68 -35.24
CA VAL A 105 51.46 -12.63 -35.69
C VAL A 105 50.09 -12.86 -35.03
N GLU A 106 49.32 -11.80 -34.78
CA GLU A 106 47.95 -11.93 -34.32
C GLU A 106 47.07 -12.70 -35.33
N PRO A 107 46.14 -13.55 -34.85
CA PRO A 107 45.27 -14.32 -35.73
C PRO A 107 44.32 -13.43 -36.53
N GLY A 108 44.12 -13.75 -37.81
CA GLY A 108 43.15 -13.08 -38.69
C GLY A 108 41.69 -13.45 -38.37
N GLN A 109 40.72 -12.76 -38.98
CA GLN A 109 39.28 -12.96 -38.65
C GLN A 109 38.79 -14.41 -38.81
N ALA A 110 39.13 -15.07 -39.92
CA ALA A 110 38.75 -16.48 -40.15
C ALA A 110 39.42 -17.45 -39.17
N GLU A 111 40.63 -17.13 -38.69
CA GLU A 111 41.34 -17.92 -37.68
C GLU A 111 40.73 -17.71 -36.29
N ARG A 112 40.33 -16.47 -35.96
CA ARG A 112 39.61 -16.14 -34.72
C ARG A 112 38.29 -16.91 -34.64
N GLU A 113 37.53 -16.98 -35.72
CA GLU A 113 36.27 -17.71 -35.76
C GLU A 113 36.45 -19.22 -35.57
N ARG A 114 37.43 -19.83 -36.26
CA ARG A 114 37.76 -21.26 -36.09
C ARG A 114 38.20 -21.58 -34.66
N LEU A 115 39.06 -20.73 -34.07
CA LEU A 115 39.51 -20.90 -32.70
C LEU A 115 38.35 -20.77 -31.71
N TRP A 116 37.45 -19.81 -31.92
CA TRP A 116 36.27 -19.60 -31.09
C TRP A 116 35.32 -20.80 -31.15
N GLN A 117 35.00 -21.31 -32.34
CA GLN A 117 34.14 -22.50 -32.49
C GLN A 117 34.74 -23.75 -31.81
N ALA A 118 36.06 -23.96 -31.93
CA ALA A 118 36.74 -25.06 -31.25
C ALA A 118 36.73 -24.90 -29.72
N PHE A 119 37.00 -23.69 -29.24
CA PHE A 119 36.95 -23.38 -27.81
C PHE A 119 35.54 -23.57 -27.23
N ARG A 120 34.50 -23.07 -27.91
CA ARG A 120 33.09 -23.24 -27.52
C ARG A 120 32.70 -24.71 -27.42
N ARG A 121 33.08 -25.54 -28.41
CA ARG A 121 32.86 -27.01 -28.36
C ARG A 121 33.56 -27.66 -27.16
N ALA A 122 34.78 -27.22 -26.83
CA ALA A 122 35.48 -27.68 -25.64
C ALA A 122 34.73 -27.30 -24.35
N LEU A 123 34.21 -26.07 -24.23
CA LEU A 123 33.41 -25.65 -23.07
C LEU A 123 32.20 -26.55 -22.85
N LEU A 124 31.42 -26.80 -23.92
CA LEU A 124 30.25 -27.67 -23.87
C LEU A 124 30.63 -29.10 -23.43
N HIS A 125 31.72 -29.65 -23.96
CA HIS A 125 32.21 -30.97 -23.57
C HIS A 125 32.58 -31.03 -22.07
N LEU A 126 33.22 -29.98 -21.56
CA LEU A 126 33.65 -29.83 -20.17
C LEU A 126 32.49 -29.54 -19.19
N GLY A 127 31.27 -29.32 -19.69
CA GLY A 127 30.11 -29.00 -18.85
C GLY A 127 30.12 -27.55 -18.33
N LEU A 128 30.68 -26.64 -19.11
CA LEU A 128 30.76 -25.20 -18.81
C LEU A 128 29.77 -24.44 -19.69
N GLU A 129 29.23 -23.35 -19.15
CA GLU A 129 28.30 -22.51 -19.88
C GLU A 129 29.04 -21.61 -20.89
N PRO A 130 28.83 -21.78 -22.20
CA PRO A 130 29.41 -20.90 -23.20
C PRO A 130 28.67 -19.55 -23.21
N SER A 131 29.24 -18.52 -23.84
CA SER A 131 28.57 -17.23 -24.02
C SER A 131 27.22 -17.41 -24.72
N SER A 132 26.19 -16.73 -24.22
CA SER A 132 24.85 -16.78 -24.80
C SER A 132 24.74 -16.12 -26.17
N ARG A 133 25.72 -15.25 -26.51
CA ARG A 133 25.77 -14.53 -27.79
C ARG A 133 26.70 -15.23 -28.77
N MET A 134 26.15 -15.62 -29.92
CA MET A 134 26.88 -16.30 -31.00
C MET A 134 27.09 -15.43 -32.25
N SER A 135 26.57 -14.20 -32.25
CA SER A 135 26.64 -13.27 -33.37
C SER A 135 26.60 -11.81 -32.87
N GLY A 136 26.83 -10.85 -33.77
CA GLY A 136 26.86 -9.42 -33.44
C GLY A 136 28.27 -8.89 -33.10
N PRO A 137 28.38 -7.66 -32.56
CA PRO A 137 29.68 -7.09 -32.21
C PRO A 137 30.30 -7.83 -31.02
N HIS A 138 31.61 -8.11 -31.09
CA HIS A 138 32.45 -8.65 -30.00
C HIS A 138 32.07 -10.02 -29.41
N TYR A 139 31.11 -10.78 -29.98
CA TYR A 139 30.64 -12.04 -29.41
C TYR A 139 31.77 -13.07 -29.14
N MET A 140 32.72 -13.23 -30.07
CA MET A 140 33.88 -14.13 -29.88
C MET A 140 34.77 -13.69 -28.72
N ALA A 141 34.99 -12.37 -28.57
CA ALA A 141 35.81 -11.84 -27.50
C ALA A 141 35.14 -12.06 -26.13
N ASN A 142 33.82 -11.87 -26.06
CA ASN A 142 33.04 -12.05 -24.85
C ASN A 142 33.08 -13.49 -24.33
N GLU A 143 33.15 -14.50 -25.20
CA GLU A 143 33.34 -15.91 -24.83
C GLU A 143 34.64 -16.13 -24.02
N TYR A 144 35.76 -15.62 -24.52
CA TYR A 144 37.05 -15.74 -23.83
C TYR A 144 37.09 -14.94 -22.53
N LEU A 145 36.51 -13.74 -22.52
CA LEU A 145 36.45 -12.87 -21.35
C LEU A 145 35.62 -13.46 -20.23
N ARG A 146 34.44 -14.02 -20.58
CA ARG A 146 33.59 -14.75 -19.65
C ARG A 146 34.38 -15.87 -18.98
N GLN A 147 35.04 -16.71 -19.77
CA GLN A 147 35.77 -17.87 -19.24
C GLN A 147 37.05 -17.51 -18.48
N ALA A 148 37.61 -16.32 -18.71
CA ALA A 148 38.74 -15.81 -17.92
C ALA A 148 38.34 -15.48 -16.47
N GLY A 149 37.11 -15.01 -16.23
CA GLY A 149 36.64 -14.58 -14.91
C GLY A 149 37.36 -13.33 -14.37
N VAL A 150 37.02 -12.92 -13.15
CA VAL A 150 37.70 -11.83 -12.42
C VAL A 150 39.12 -12.30 -12.05
N PRO A 151 40.18 -11.61 -12.49
CA PRO A 151 41.54 -11.99 -12.13
C PRO A 151 41.77 -11.89 -10.61
N LEU A 152 42.40 -12.91 -10.02
CA LEU A 152 42.68 -13.00 -8.58
C LEU A 152 43.27 -11.73 -7.94
N PRO A 153 44.20 -10.98 -8.59
CA PRO A 153 44.72 -9.74 -8.02
C PRO A 153 43.68 -8.66 -7.72
N PHE A 154 42.52 -8.68 -8.37
CA PHE A 154 41.44 -7.71 -8.18
C PHE A 154 40.35 -8.19 -7.20
N VAL A 155 40.40 -9.46 -6.75
CA VAL A 155 39.37 -10.04 -5.87
C VAL A 155 39.38 -9.39 -4.48
N ASP A 156 40.56 -9.09 -3.93
CA ASP A 156 40.68 -8.43 -2.62
C ASP A 156 40.01 -7.03 -2.65
N ASP A 157 40.23 -6.23 -3.71
CA ASP A 157 39.58 -4.92 -3.92
C ASP A 157 38.07 -5.07 -4.17
N LEU A 158 37.66 -6.05 -4.99
CA LEU A 158 36.24 -6.36 -5.21
C LEU A 158 35.52 -6.70 -3.90
N ALA A 159 36.10 -7.53 -3.05
CA ALA A 159 35.52 -7.92 -1.76
C ALA A 159 35.40 -6.73 -0.79
N GLN A 160 36.38 -5.82 -0.77
CA GLN A 160 36.29 -4.58 0.01
C GLN A 160 35.15 -3.68 -0.48
N ARG A 161 34.97 -3.56 -1.79
CA ARG A 161 33.87 -2.79 -2.39
C ARG A 161 32.52 -3.44 -2.13
N MET A 162 32.42 -4.76 -2.24
CA MET A 162 31.22 -5.52 -1.88
C MET A 162 30.85 -5.30 -0.41
N LEU A 163 31.82 -5.35 0.51
CA LEU A 163 31.59 -5.10 1.93
C LEU A 163 31.16 -3.64 2.21
N SER A 164 31.82 -2.67 1.56
CA SER A 164 31.44 -1.25 1.67
C SER A 164 30.03 -0.99 1.13
N PHE A 165 29.68 -1.63 0.00
CA PHE A 165 28.37 -1.53 -0.61
C PHE A 165 27.30 -2.21 0.26
N ALA A 166 27.57 -3.41 0.78
CA ALA A 166 26.69 -4.13 1.69
C ALA A 166 26.40 -3.37 2.99
N ARG A 167 27.38 -2.64 3.54
CA ARG A 167 27.16 -1.77 4.72
C ARG A 167 26.19 -0.63 4.45
N ARG A 168 26.11 -0.14 3.21
CA ARG A 168 25.21 0.96 2.82
C ARG A 168 23.83 0.44 2.42
N VAL A 169 23.81 -0.55 1.55
CA VAL A 169 22.60 -1.01 0.85
C VAL A 169 21.96 -2.23 1.50
N GLY A 170 22.74 -3.04 2.22
CA GLY A 170 22.34 -4.36 2.73
C GLY A 170 22.82 -5.51 1.83
N LEU A 171 22.55 -6.76 2.25
CA LEU A 171 22.83 -7.99 1.51
C LEU A 171 21.56 -8.53 0.82
N PRO A 172 21.67 -9.03 -0.43
CA PRO A 172 20.57 -9.75 -1.06
C PRO A 172 20.39 -11.13 -0.43
N ASP A 173 19.20 -11.69 -0.53
CA ASP A 173 18.93 -13.05 -0.08
C ASP A 173 19.52 -14.06 -1.08
N ASP A 174 20.17 -15.13 -0.59
CA ASP A 174 20.77 -16.14 -1.49
C ASP A 174 19.68 -16.90 -2.26
N ASP A 175 18.53 -17.17 -1.64
CA ASP A 175 17.40 -17.91 -2.22
C ASP A 175 16.59 -17.11 -3.25
N ASP A 176 16.96 -15.85 -3.50
CA ASP A 176 16.37 -14.98 -4.52
C ASP A 176 17.41 -14.64 -5.62
N PRO A 177 17.44 -15.40 -6.73
CA PRO A 177 18.35 -15.14 -7.84
C PRO A 177 18.18 -13.75 -8.46
N GLU A 178 16.98 -13.18 -8.42
CA GLU A 178 16.72 -11.84 -8.95
C GLU A 178 17.26 -10.74 -8.05
N ALA A 179 17.17 -10.92 -6.73
CA ALA A 179 17.76 -10.00 -5.76
C ALA A 179 19.29 -9.95 -5.92
N ILE A 180 19.93 -11.12 -6.11
CA ILE A 180 21.37 -11.21 -6.39
C ILE A 180 21.72 -10.43 -7.67
N GLY A 181 21.00 -10.68 -8.77
CA GLY A 181 21.25 -9.98 -10.04
C GLY A 181 21.07 -8.47 -9.93
N SER A 182 20.04 -8.01 -9.21
CA SER A 182 19.78 -6.59 -8.96
C SER A 182 20.87 -5.94 -8.12
N TRP A 183 21.31 -6.62 -7.07
CA TRP A 183 22.38 -6.15 -6.21
C TRP A 183 23.71 -6.05 -6.96
N GLN A 184 24.02 -7.02 -7.82
CA GLN A 184 25.22 -6.98 -8.65
C GLN A 184 25.18 -5.88 -9.71
N ALA A 185 24.04 -5.65 -10.36
CA ALA A 185 23.88 -4.53 -11.29
C ALA A 185 24.03 -3.17 -10.60
N ALA A 186 23.47 -3.04 -9.38
CA ALA A 186 23.61 -1.83 -8.57
C ALA A 186 25.05 -1.62 -8.09
N LEU A 187 25.78 -2.69 -7.76
CA LEU A 187 27.20 -2.66 -7.45
C LEU A 187 28.02 -2.20 -8.68
N ASP A 188 27.77 -2.79 -9.86
CA ASP A 188 28.47 -2.44 -11.10
C ASP A 188 28.38 -0.96 -11.44
N ALA A 189 27.20 -0.37 -11.27
CA ALA A 189 26.96 1.06 -11.48
C ALA A 189 27.77 1.97 -10.53
N LYS A 190 28.36 1.43 -9.46
CA LYS A 190 29.23 2.13 -8.50
C LYS A 190 30.71 1.77 -8.63
N LEU A 191 31.05 0.81 -9.49
CA LEU A 191 32.45 0.43 -9.76
C LEU A 191 33.08 1.45 -10.73
N ASP A 192 33.46 2.61 -10.20
CA ASP A 192 34.20 3.64 -10.91
C ASP A 192 35.73 3.48 -10.77
N LEU A 193 36.48 4.20 -11.60
CA LEU A 193 37.94 4.29 -11.50
C LEU A 193 38.33 4.70 -10.07
N PRO A 194 39.32 4.05 -9.44
CA PRO A 194 40.38 3.24 -10.05
C PRO A 194 40.08 1.72 -10.22
N PHE A 195 38.83 1.24 -10.14
CA PHE A 195 38.54 -0.18 -10.35
C PHE A 195 38.82 -0.63 -11.80
N SER A 196 39.33 -1.86 -11.97
CA SER A 196 39.71 -2.40 -13.27
C SER A 196 38.51 -2.62 -14.19
N GLN A 197 38.53 -2.03 -15.40
CA GLN A 197 37.49 -2.24 -16.42
C GLN A 197 37.37 -3.71 -16.84
N THR A 198 38.47 -4.47 -16.79
CA THR A 198 38.46 -5.91 -17.07
C THR A 198 37.71 -6.68 -15.99
N ALA A 199 37.97 -6.39 -14.71
CA ALA A 199 37.29 -7.04 -13.60
C ALA A 199 35.79 -6.68 -13.58
N ARG A 200 35.48 -5.42 -13.93
CA ARG A 200 34.11 -4.94 -14.09
C ARG A 200 33.34 -5.72 -15.18
N LYS A 201 33.90 -5.85 -16.38
CA LYS A 201 33.30 -6.66 -17.46
C LYS A 201 33.18 -8.15 -17.10
N ALA A 202 34.14 -8.71 -16.35
CA ALA A 202 34.04 -10.09 -15.89
C ALA A 202 32.88 -10.29 -14.90
N LEU A 203 32.61 -9.31 -14.04
CA LEU A 203 31.45 -9.30 -13.15
C LEU A 203 30.14 -9.12 -13.94
N GLU A 204 30.13 -8.30 -15.00
CA GLU A 204 28.98 -8.17 -15.92
C GLU A 204 28.62 -9.52 -16.58
N PHE A 205 29.62 -10.35 -16.90
CA PHE A 205 29.41 -11.69 -17.46
C PHE A 205 29.04 -12.77 -16.42
N ASP A 206 29.10 -12.46 -15.12
CA ASP A 206 28.70 -13.38 -14.04
C ASP A 206 27.17 -13.34 -13.81
N ARG A 207 26.43 -13.95 -14.71
CA ARG A 207 24.95 -13.91 -14.75
C ARG A 207 24.27 -14.49 -13.50
N PHE A 208 24.88 -15.49 -12.87
CA PHE A 208 24.32 -16.17 -11.70
C PHE A 208 24.87 -15.64 -10.37
N GLY A 209 25.64 -14.54 -10.43
CA GLY A 209 26.26 -13.91 -9.28
C GLY A 209 27.13 -14.84 -8.47
N PHE A 210 27.92 -15.71 -9.12
CA PHE A 210 28.88 -16.59 -8.49
C PHE A 210 29.77 -15.85 -7.47
N TYR A 211 30.33 -14.69 -7.84
CA TYR A 211 31.18 -13.92 -6.92
C TYR A 211 30.39 -13.35 -5.73
N THR A 212 29.18 -12.85 -5.98
CA THR A 212 28.27 -12.37 -4.92
C THR A 212 27.89 -13.49 -3.95
N ARG A 213 27.63 -14.69 -4.47
CA ARG A 213 27.31 -15.88 -3.65
C ARG A 213 28.50 -16.39 -2.85
N VAL A 214 29.71 -16.38 -3.42
CA VAL A 214 30.94 -16.68 -2.65
C VAL A 214 31.10 -15.67 -1.51
N PHE A 215 30.86 -14.38 -1.76
CA PHE A 215 30.90 -13.34 -0.74
C PHE A 215 29.84 -13.59 0.37
N LEU A 216 28.60 -13.94 0.01
CA LEU A 216 27.55 -14.30 0.96
C LEU A 216 27.92 -15.54 1.80
N ARG A 217 28.50 -16.58 1.18
CA ARG A 217 29.00 -17.78 1.88
C ARG A 217 30.09 -17.43 2.92
N VAL A 218 31.07 -16.61 2.53
CA VAL A 218 32.15 -16.16 3.44
C VAL A 218 31.57 -15.32 4.59
N HIS A 219 30.62 -14.44 4.31
CA HIS A 219 29.93 -13.67 5.34
C HIS A 219 29.14 -14.57 6.32
N ALA A 220 28.36 -15.53 5.81
CA ALA A 220 27.61 -16.48 6.62
C ALA A 220 28.52 -17.36 7.49
N ALA A 221 29.75 -17.63 7.03
CA ALA A 221 30.80 -18.32 7.79
C ALA A 221 31.60 -17.40 8.74
N GLY A 222 31.08 -16.21 9.07
CA GLY A 222 31.72 -15.28 10.00
C GLY A 222 32.97 -14.60 9.43
N GLY A 223 33.07 -14.45 8.12
CA GLY A 223 34.23 -13.85 7.44
C GLY A 223 35.41 -14.81 7.25
N GLN A 224 35.21 -16.11 7.48
CA GLN A 224 36.23 -17.16 7.29
C GLN A 224 35.98 -17.95 6.00
N PRO A 225 37.03 -18.40 5.30
CA PRO A 225 36.87 -19.33 4.18
C PRO A 225 36.40 -20.70 4.71
N GLN A 226 35.46 -21.35 4.01
CA GLN A 226 34.99 -22.69 4.39
C GLN A 226 36.02 -23.76 3.99
N GLY A 227 36.77 -23.54 2.90
CA GLY A 227 37.87 -24.41 2.46
C GLY A 227 39.22 -23.71 2.47
N GLN A 228 40.22 -24.27 3.17
CA GLN A 228 41.58 -23.71 3.24
C GLN A 228 42.31 -23.68 1.88
N THR A 229 41.87 -24.45 0.89
CA THR A 229 42.47 -24.55 -0.45
C THR A 229 41.82 -23.63 -1.50
N ASN A 230 40.67 -23.00 -1.21
CA ASN A 230 39.99 -22.14 -2.16
C ASN A 230 40.57 -20.71 -2.13
N GLN A 231 41.49 -20.40 -3.05
CA GLN A 231 42.15 -19.10 -3.12
C GLN A 231 41.18 -17.92 -3.29
N LEU A 232 40.01 -18.13 -3.92
CA LEU A 232 38.99 -17.10 -4.09
C LEU A 232 38.33 -16.74 -2.76
N GLU A 233 37.90 -17.74 -1.98
CA GLU A 233 37.35 -17.53 -0.63
C GLU A 233 38.39 -16.91 0.30
N VAL A 234 39.63 -17.39 0.24
CA VAL A 234 40.74 -16.83 1.03
C VAL A 234 40.99 -15.36 0.69
N ALA A 235 40.94 -14.99 -0.60
CA ALA A 235 41.04 -13.61 -1.06
C ALA A 235 39.87 -12.76 -0.55
N MET A 236 38.62 -13.22 -0.72
CA MET A 236 37.43 -12.51 -0.25
C MET A 236 37.41 -12.36 1.29
N ALA A 237 37.84 -13.38 2.03
CA ALA A 237 37.91 -13.36 3.49
C ALA A 237 38.87 -12.28 4.04
N LYS A 238 39.89 -11.85 3.28
CA LYS A 238 40.78 -10.77 3.72
C LYS A 238 40.04 -9.45 3.96
N ALA A 239 38.95 -9.18 3.22
CA ALA A 239 38.15 -7.98 3.41
C ALA A 239 37.48 -7.93 4.80
N PHE A 240 37.18 -9.09 5.39
CA PHE A 240 36.54 -9.21 6.70
C PHE A 240 37.54 -9.17 7.88
N LYS A 241 38.83 -9.39 7.64
CA LYS A 241 39.87 -9.38 8.71
C LYS A 241 40.11 -7.99 9.32
N ASN A 242 39.76 -6.92 8.60
CA ASN A 242 40.03 -5.53 9.00
C ASN A 242 38.79 -4.78 9.52
N GLY A 243 37.65 -5.46 9.71
CA GLY A 243 36.41 -4.84 10.17
C GLY A 243 35.69 -5.67 11.22
N GLU A 244 35.01 -5.01 12.16
CA GLU A 244 34.10 -5.69 13.08
C GLU A 244 33.01 -6.43 12.29
N ALA A 245 32.74 -7.67 12.70
CA ALA A 245 31.63 -8.48 12.20
C ALA A 245 30.30 -7.85 12.63
N SER A 246 29.94 -6.76 11.95
CA SER A 246 28.67 -6.07 12.11
C SER A 246 27.58 -6.90 11.45
N THR A 247 26.43 -7.00 12.09
CA THR A 247 25.22 -7.56 11.50
C THR A 247 24.81 -6.70 10.30
N LEU A 248 25.04 -7.19 9.08
CA LEU A 248 24.60 -6.51 7.86
C LEU A 248 23.09 -6.72 7.66
N ARG A 249 22.38 -5.65 7.31
CA ARG A 249 20.94 -5.66 7.05
C ARG A 249 20.60 -6.28 5.70
N ARG A 250 19.32 -6.64 5.49
CA ARG A 250 18.78 -7.07 4.20
C ARG A 250 18.76 -5.91 3.20
N ALA A 251 19.03 -6.18 1.92
CA ALA A 251 19.03 -5.18 0.88
C ALA A 251 17.60 -4.78 0.45
N THR A 252 17.31 -3.48 0.51
CA THR A 252 16.05 -2.88 0.04
C THR A 252 16.30 -2.12 -1.28
N LEU A 253 16.42 -2.87 -2.38
CA LEU A 253 16.66 -2.27 -3.70
C LEU A 253 15.35 -2.06 -4.46
N PRO A 254 14.95 -0.81 -4.78
CA PRO A 254 13.73 -0.57 -5.52
C PRO A 254 13.87 -1.04 -6.97
N ARG A 255 12.76 -1.50 -7.57
CA ARG A 255 12.71 -1.96 -8.96
C ARG A 255 11.43 -1.48 -9.66
N VAL A 256 11.53 -1.27 -10.97
CA VAL A 256 10.35 -0.97 -11.81
C VAL A 256 9.66 -2.27 -12.16
N VAL A 257 8.36 -2.34 -11.87
CA VAL A 257 7.52 -3.49 -12.21
C VAL A 257 6.23 -3.04 -12.90
N PHE A 258 5.74 -3.89 -13.80
CA PHE A 258 4.41 -3.83 -14.37
C PHE A 258 3.55 -4.88 -13.68
N HIS A 259 2.56 -4.43 -12.91
CA HIS A 259 1.75 -5.26 -12.03
C HIS A 259 0.27 -4.94 -12.21
N SER A 260 -0.57 -5.94 -12.44
CA SER A 260 -2.04 -5.79 -12.60
C SER A 260 -2.48 -4.66 -13.54
N GLY A 261 -1.78 -4.51 -14.67
CA GLY A 261 -2.07 -3.47 -15.67
C GLY A 261 -1.45 -2.10 -15.38
N TYR A 262 -0.63 -1.99 -14.33
CA TYR A 262 -0.06 -0.74 -13.86
C TYR A 262 1.46 -0.74 -13.84
N LEU A 263 2.04 0.39 -14.23
CA LEU A 263 3.48 0.63 -14.09
C LEU A 263 3.77 1.26 -12.72
N GLY A 264 4.76 0.75 -12.01
CA GLY A 264 5.11 1.27 -10.69
C GLY A 264 6.50 0.87 -10.19
N VAL A 265 6.79 1.31 -8.96
CA VAL A 265 8.03 1.02 -8.25
C VAL A 265 7.74 0.08 -7.09
N PHE A 266 8.37 -1.08 -7.09
CA PHE A 266 8.32 -2.03 -5.98
C PHE A 266 9.51 -1.80 -5.05
N PHE A 267 9.23 -1.65 -3.75
CA PHE A 267 10.18 -1.54 -2.65
C PHE A 267 10.13 -2.83 -1.83
N PRO A 268 11.22 -3.60 -1.79
CA PRO A 268 11.31 -4.76 -0.89
C PRO A 268 11.25 -4.35 0.58
N GLY A 269 10.59 -5.14 1.41
CA GLY A 269 10.48 -4.94 2.86
C GLY A 269 11.82 -5.11 3.58
N GLY A 270 12.10 -4.20 4.51
CA GLY A 270 13.34 -4.17 5.29
C GLY A 270 13.31 -3.17 6.45
N GLU A 271 14.41 -2.48 6.71
CA GLU A 271 14.41 -1.43 7.74
C GLU A 271 13.63 -0.20 7.28
N GLU A 272 13.13 0.56 8.25
CA GLU A 272 12.39 1.78 7.96
C GLU A 272 13.26 2.81 7.24
N GLN A 273 12.82 3.27 6.08
CA GLN A 273 13.61 4.13 5.21
C GLN A 273 12.73 5.14 4.45
N GLU A 274 13.22 6.37 4.33
CA GLU A 274 12.61 7.40 3.52
C GLU A 274 13.20 7.42 2.10
N TRP A 275 12.33 7.48 1.11
CA TRP A 275 12.61 7.44 -0.30
C TRP A 275 12.05 8.67 -0.99
N THR A 276 12.79 9.20 -1.94
CA THR A 276 12.35 10.23 -2.87
C THR A 276 12.19 9.59 -4.25
N VAL A 277 10.98 9.62 -4.80
CA VAL A 277 10.65 9.14 -6.15
C VAL A 277 10.34 10.36 -7.01
N ASP A 278 11.16 10.61 -8.01
CA ASP A 278 10.98 11.65 -9.02
C ASP A 278 10.56 10.99 -10.33
N VAL A 279 9.42 11.42 -10.87
CA VAL A 279 8.91 11.02 -12.17
C VAL A 279 8.80 12.28 -13.04
N ASP A 280 9.61 12.38 -14.10
CA ASP A 280 9.65 13.53 -15.01
C ASP A 280 9.76 14.91 -14.30
N GLY A 281 10.48 14.97 -13.18
CA GLY A 281 10.67 16.18 -12.37
C GLY A 281 9.63 16.38 -11.26
N ALA A 282 8.58 15.54 -11.21
CA ALA A 282 7.63 15.51 -10.12
C ALA A 282 8.17 14.61 -8.99
N THR A 283 8.71 15.24 -7.96
CA THR A 283 9.35 14.58 -6.81
C THR A 283 8.34 14.28 -5.70
N ARG A 284 8.33 13.05 -5.18
CA ARG A 284 7.45 12.58 -4.10
C ARG A 284 8.27 11.88 -3.01
N GLN A 285 7.93 12.07 -1.74
CA GLN A 285 8.57 11.38 -0.61
C GLN A 285 7.71 10.23 -0.08
N TYR A 286 8.34 9.11 0.26
CA TYR A 286 7.69 7.89 0.73
C TYR A 286 8.49 7.25 1.86
N ARG A 287 7.79 6.68 2.85
CA ARG A 287 8.40 5.89 3.92
C ARG A 287 8.11 4.41 3.70
N THR A 288 9.14 3.58 3.66
CA THR A 288 9.03 2.10 3.60
C THR A 288 9.41 1.54 4.97
N GLY A 289 8.88 0.36 5.31
CA GLY A 289 9.18 -0.32 6.57
C GLY A 289 9.56 -1.79 6.35
N ALA A 290 9.19 -2.64 7.31
CA ALA A 290 9.42 -4.09 7.30
C ALA A 290 8.77 -4.84 6.13
N GLU A 291 7.79 -4.21 5.47
CA GLU A 291 6.95 -4.86 4.47
C GLU A 291 7.22 -4.36 3.05
N ASP A 292 6.95 -5.23 2.09
CA ASP A 292 6.99 -4.90 0.67
C ASP A 292 5.97 -3.81 0.33
N ARG A 293 6.32 -2.91 -0.59
CA ARG A 293 5.43 -1.81 -1.01
C ARG A 293 5.51 -1.58 -2.50
N PHE A 294 4.37 -1.60 -3.18
CA PHE A 294 4.24 -1.18 -4.56
C PHE A 294 3.69 0.25 -4.65
N LEU A 295 4.40 1.12 -5.36
CA LEU A 295 4.00 2.49 -5.64
C LEU A 295 3.61 2.63 -7.11
N LEU A 296 2.34 2.92 -7.34
CA LEU A 296 1.80 3.22 -8.67
C LEU A 296 2.42 4.51 -9.23
N ILE A 297 2.82 4.49 -10.50
CA ILE A 297 3.14 5.71 -11.24
C ILE A 297 1.85 6.20 -11.92
N SER A 298 1.29 7.30 -11.42
CA SER A 298 0.02 7.85 -11.90
C SER A 298 0.12 8.48 -13.30
N GLN A 299 1.33 8.79 -13.77
CA GLN A 299 1.56 9.33 -15.11
C GLN A 299 1.43 8.22 -16.14
N SER A 300 0.71 8.47 -17.24
CA SER A 300 0.43 7.46 -18.27
C SER A 300 1.66 7.08 -19.12
N LEU A 301 2.55 8.04 -19.39
CA LEU A 301 3.78 7.85 -20.16
C LEU A 301 4.98 8.53 -19.50
N PRO A 302 5.43 8.06 -18.34
CA PRO A 302 6.60 8.61 -17.66
C PRO A 302 7.85 8.40 -18.53
N ARG A 303 8.70 9.42 -18.68
CA ARG A 303 9.94 9.30 -19.47
C ARG A 303 11.11 8.84 -18.62
N LEU A 304 11.33 9.51 -17.50
CA LEU A 304 12.42 9.27 -16.57
C LEU A 304 11.87 9.08 -15.16
N LEU A 305 12.28 7.98 -14.53
CA LEU A 305 12.04 7.69 -13.13
C LEU A 305 13.38 7.71 -12.40
N SER A 306 13.46 8.45 -11.30
CA SER A 306 14.59 8.38 -10.39
C SER A 306 14.12 8.17 -8.95
N VAL A 307 14.71 7.20 -8.25
CA VAL A 307 14.36 6.85 -6.87
C VAL A 307 15.61 6.93 -6.02
N HIS A 308 15.51 7.57 -4.85
CA HIS A 308 16.64 7.93 -4.00
C HIS A 308 16.33 7.65 -2.53
N GLY A 309 17.11 6.82 -1.86
CA GLY A 309 16.96 6.57 -0.42
C GLY A 309 17.80 7.54 0.43
N HIS A 310 17.20 8.17 1.45
CA HIS A 310 17.88 9.19 2.28
C HIS A 310 18.95 8.61 3.21
N SER A 311 18.68 7.45 3.83
CA SER A 311 19.57 6.86 4.84
C SER A 311 20.61 5.86 4.30
N GLY A 312 20.36 5.21 3.16
CA GLY A 312 21.25 4.18 2.61
C GLY A 312 21.95 4.51 1.28
N GLY A 313 21.67 5.68 0.67
CA GLY A 313 22.28 6.10 -0.58
C GLY A 313 21.93 5.24 -1.80
N GLN A 314 20.93 4.36 -1.69
CA GLN A 314 20.39 3.58 -2.79
C GLN A 314 19.80 4.52 -3.85
N LYS A 315 20.10 4.25 -5.12
CA LYS A 315 19.55 4.99 -6.25
C LYS A 315 19.09 4.04 -7.33
N LEU A 316 17.89 4.27 -7.86
CA LEU A 316 17.41 3.66 -9.10
C LEU A 316 17.18 4.79 -10.10
N LEU A 317 17.69 4.62 -11.31
CA LEU A 317 17.38 5.50 -12.43
C LEU A 317 16.89 4.61 -13.57
N ALA A 318 15.67 4.84 -14.03
CA ALA A 318 15.06 4.05 -15.09
C ALA A 318 14.47 4.98 -16.17
N SER A 319 14.89 4.78 -17.41
CA SER A 319 14.24 5.38 -18.58
C SER A 319 13.12 4.46 -19.04
N LEU A 320 11.90 4.99 -19.11
CA LEU A 320 10.70 4.26 -19.46
C LEU A 320 10.34 4.61 -20.90
N TRP A 321 9.53 5.65 -21.13
CA TRP A 321 9.17 6.09 -22.48
C TRP A 321 10.13 7.15 -23.02
N ASP A 322 10.83 6.87 -24.11
CA ASP A 322 11.75 7.86 -24.71
C ASP A 322 11.00 9.09 -25.28
N ASP A 323 9.82 8.86 -25.86
CA ASP A 323 8.92 9.89 -26.41
C ASP A 323 7.46 9.38 -26.46
N CYS A 324 6.54 10.24 -26.89
CA CYS A 324 5.11 9.90 -26.99
C CYS A 324 4.72 9.17 -28.28
N LYS A 325 5.69 8.72 -29.12
CA LYS A 325 5.39 8.13 -30.43
C LYS A 325 4.73 6.77 -30.31
N THR A 326 3.92 6.43 -31.31
CA THR A 326 3.11 5.21 -31.34
C THR A 326 3.90 3.94 -31.67
N ASN A 327 5.19 4.04 -31.98
CA ASN A 327 6.03 2.89 -32.33
C ASN A 327 6.93 2.39 -31.18
N ARG A 328 6.58 2.72 -29.93
CA ARG A 328 7.34 2.38 -28.71
C ARG A 328 6.73 1.18 -27.98
N LEU A 329 7.57 0.40 -27.30
CA LEU A 329 7.13 -0.64 -26.37
C LEU A 329 8.13 -0.89 -25.23
N LEU A 330 7.61 -1.36 -24.11
CA LEU A 330 8.34 -1.82 -22.92
C LEU A 330 8.11 -3.32 -22.75
N LEU A 331 9.14 -4.06 -22.33
CA LEU A 331 9.07 -5.49 -22.10
C LEU A 331 9.35 -5.78 -20.63
N PHE A 332 8.45 -6.54 -20.00
CA PHE A 332 8.52 -6.95 -18.60
C PHE A 332 8.67 -8.46 -18.51
N SER A 333 9.50 -8.97 -17.61
CA SER A 333 9.68 -10.42 -17.36
C SER A 333 8.40 -11.05 -16.80
N ASP A 334 8.42 -12.36 -16.61
CA ASP A 334 7.38 -13.13 -15.94
C ASP A 334 7.15 -12.71 -14.47
N THR A 335 8.15 -12.10 -13.84
CA THR A 335 8.04 -11.45 -12.52
C THR A 335 7.61 -9.98 -12.58
N GLY A 336 7.17 -9.51 -13.75
CA GLY A 336 6.70 -8.15 -14.00
C GLY A 336 7.83 -7.11 -14.05
N ARG A 337 9.11 -7.47 -13.91
CA ARG A 337 10.23 -6.52 -13.89
C ARG A 337 10.55 -6.00 -15.28
N LEU A 338 10.89 -4.72 -15.39
CA LEU A 338 11.37 -4.14 -16.66
C LEU A 338 12.62 -4.87 -17.17
N ALA A 339 12.47 -5.59 -18.28
CA ALA A 339 13.52 -6.38 -18.93
C ALA A 339 14.15 -5.63 -20.12
N GLY A 340 13.39 -4.78 -20.81
CA GLY A 340 13.91 -4.02 -21.94
C GLY A 340 12.94 -2.99 -22.50
N ARG A 341 13.46 -2.18 -23.44
CA ARG A 341 12.71 -1.20 -24.22
C ARG A 341 12.99 -1.41 -25.70
N GLY A 342 12.00 -1.17 -26.54
CA GLY A 342 12.12 -1.34 -27.99
C GLY A 342 11.32 -0.30 -28.76
N GLN A 343 11.69 -0.12 -30.03
CA GLN A 343 10.91 0.66 -30.98
C GLN A 343 10.84 -0.06 -32.34
N LEU A 344 9.71 0.05 -33.03
CA LEU A 344 9.63 -0.41 -34.41
C LEU A 344 10.56 0.43 -35.29
N ALA A 345 11.19 -0.21 -36.27
CA ALA A 345 12.22 0.32 -37.16
C ALA A 345 13.54 0.71 -36.48
N GLN A 346 13.86 0.15 -35.30
CA GLN A 346 15.22 0.27 -34.76
C GLN A 346 16.23 -0.52 -35.60
N PRO A 347 17.46 0.02 -35.78
CA PRO A 347 18.48 -0.61 -36.63
C PRO A 347 19.10 -1.88 -36.01
N GLU A 348 19.20 -1.93 -34.68
CA GLU A 348 19.79 -3.05 -33.96
C GLU A 348 18.71 -3.95 -33.33
N PRO A 349 18.85 -5.28 -33.35
CA PRO A 349 17.89 -6.19 -32.74
C PRO A 349 17.90 -6.04 -31.21
N LEU A 350 16.72 -6.09 -30.60
CA LEU A 350 16.59 -6.14 -29.15
C LEU A 350 16.98 -7.53 -28.65
N THR A 351 17.99 -7.62 -27.78
CA THR A 351 18.44 -8.91 -27.24
C THR A 351 17.91 -9.12 -25.82
N LEU A 352 17.28 -10.25 -25.58
CA LEU A 352 16.69 -10.61 -24.28
C LEU A 352 17.06 -12.04 -23.86
N PRO A 353 17.07 -12.37 -22.56
CA PRO A 353 17.12 -13.76 -22.14
C PRO A 353 15.88 -14.54 -22.65
N PRO A 354 15.96 -15.85 -22.91
CA PRO A 354 14.77 -16.65 -23.13
C PRO A 354 13.89 -16.60 -21.88
N GLY A 355 12.57 -16.53 -22.09
CA GLY A 355 11.61 -16.26 -21.02
C GLY A 355 10.23 -15.92 -21.56
N ALA A 356 9.25 -15.89 -20.66
CA ALA A 356 7.96 -15.28 -20.91
C ALA A 356 8.03 -13.79 -20.56
N TYR A 357 7.43 -12.96 -21.42
CA TYR A 357 7.42 -11.51 -21.29
C TYR A 357 6.01 -10.96 -21.49
N THR A 358 5.70 -9.90 -20.75
CA THR A 358 4.54 -9.04 -21.00
C THR A 358 5.05 -7.75 -21.65
N ALA A 359 4.55 -7.45 -22.84
CA ALA A 359 4.91 -6.25 -23.58
C ALA A 359 3.80 -5.19 -23.43
N LEU A 360 4.18 -3.98 -23.03
CA LEU A 360 3.31 -2.80 -23.01
C LEU A 360 3.67 -1.91 -24.21
N ALA A 361 2.76 -1.78 -25.17
CA ALA A 361 3.01 -1.12 -26.44
C ALA A 361 2.02 0.01 -26.75
N ARG A 362 2.45 0.96 -27.57
CA ARG A 362 1.60 2.04 -28.12
C ARG A 362 0.90 1.68 -29.44
N PHE A 363 0.96 0.41 -29.82
CA PHE A 363 0.44 -0.12 -31.07
C PHE A 363 0.01 -1.57 -30.90
N GLU A 364 -0.95 -2.00 -31.72
CA GLU A 364 -1.33 -3.40 -31.84
C GLU A 364 -0.35 -4.12 -32.77
N PRO A 365 0.41 -5.12 -32.27
CA PRO A 365 1.20 -5.98 -33.12
C PRO A 365 0.32 -6.83 -34.07
N THR A 366 0.85 -7.11 -35.25
CA THR A 366 0.18 -7.97 -36.23
C THR A 366 0.27 -9.43 -35.80
N GLY A 367 -0.89 -10.11 -35.67
CA GLY A 367 -0.96 -11.56 -35.41
C GLY A 367 -0.75 -11.98 -33.95
N LEU A 368 -0.83 -11.05 -33.00
CA LEU A 368 -0.81 -11.35 -31.56
C LEU A 368 -2.09 -10.81 -30.91
N ASP A 369 -2.61 -11.56 -29.94
CA ASP A 369 -3.76 -11.12 -29.14
C ASP A 369 -3.33 -10.02 -28.16
N THR A 370 -4.11 -8.94 -28.11
CA THR A 370 -3.82 -7.75 -27.31
C THR A 370 -4.95 -7.42 -26.36
N GLU A 371 -4.60 -6.96 -25.17
CA GLU A 371 -5.52 -6.37 -24.19
C GLU A 371 -5.33 -4.85 -24.15
N GLU A 372 -6.42 -4.08 -24.26
CA GLU A 372 -6.35 -2.61 -24.17
C GLU A 372 -6.22 -2.16 -22.71
N ILE A 373 -5.10 -1.51 -22.39
CA ILE A 373 -4.78 -1.01 -21.04
C ILE A 373 -5.34 0.39 -20.82
N SER A 374 -5.24 1.25 -21.83
CA SER A 374 -5.68 2.64 -21.76
C SER A 374 -5.99 3.13 -23.17
N ASP A 375 -7.04 3.94 -23.32
CA ASP A 375 -7.46 4.48 -24.62
C ASP A 375 -6.71 5.80 -24.94
N ASP A 376 -6.47 6.64 -23.93
CA ASP A 376 -5.74 7.91 -24.08
C ASP A 376 -4.75 8.16 -22.92
N PRO A 377 -3.43 8.06 -23.16
CA PRO A 377 -2.81 7.61 -24.41
C PRO A 377 -3.05 6.11 -24.64
N ARG A 378 -3.23 5.72 -25.91
CA ARG A 378 -3.45 4.32 -26.28
C ARG A 378 -2.30 3.43 -25.83
N LEU A 379 -2.58 2.45 -24.98
CA LEU A 379 -1.66 1.43 -24.49
C LEU A 379 -2.32 0.05 -24.61
N VAL A 380 -1.59 -0.90 -25.16
CA VAL A 380 -2.01 -2.31 -25.26
C VAL A 380 -0.97 -3.22 -24.62
N SER A 381 -1.43 -4.31 -24.05
CA SER A 381 -0.63 -5.38 -23.45
C SER A 381 -0.71 -6.64 -24.31
N PHE A 382 0.40 -7.34 -24.50
CA PHE A 382 0.42 -8.67 -25.12
C PHE A 382 1.55 -9.53 -24.55
N SER A 383 1.40 -10.85 -24.65
CA SER A 383 2.42 -11.80 -24.17
C SER A 383 3.37 -12.21 -25.29
N LEU A 384 4.65 -12.40 -24.93
CA LEU A 384 5.70 -12.87 -25.81
C LEU A 384 6.47 -14.00 -25.12
N LEU A 385 6.60 -15.15 -25.76
CA LEU A 385 7.46 -16.25 -25.30
C LEU A 385 8.69 -16.30 -26.20
N LEU A 386 9.87 -16.22 -25.60
CA LEU A 386 11.15 -16.34 -26.30
C LEU A 386 11.86 -17.63 -25.87
N ARG A 387 12.03 -18.56 -26.81
CA ARG A 387 12.77 -19.81 -26.62
C ARG A 387 14.28 -19.62 -26.75
N PRO A 388 15.11 -20.54 -26.23
CA PRO A 388 16.57 -20.45 -26.35
C PRO A 388 17.05 -20.24 -27.79
N GLY A 389 17.71 -19.11 -28.06
CA GLY A 389 18.23 -18.78 -29.40
C GLY A 389 17.19 -18.41 -30.46
N GLU A 390 15.93 -18.22 -30.08
CA GLU A 390 14.84 -17.86 -30.99
C GLU A 390 14.98 -16.44 -31.55
N HIS A 391 14.55 -16.25 -32.80
CA HIS A 391 14.44 -14.95 -33.45
C HIS A 391 12.96 -14.66 -33.74
N CYS A 392 12.43 -13.60 -33.13
CA CYS A 392 11.05 -13.16 -33.31
C CYS A 392 11.00 -11.77 -33.94
N VAL A 393 9.96 -11.50 -34.74
CA VAL A 393 9.71 -10.19 -35.35
C VAL A 393 8.37 -9.66 -34.90
N ILE A 394 8.39 -8.52 -34.20
CA ILE A 394 7.17 -7.78 -33.85
C ILE A 394 6.94 -6.74 -34.94
N SER A 395 5.74 -6.71 -35.52
CA SER A 395 5.43 -5.83 -36.64
C SER A 395 4.09 -5.10 -36.47
N ASN A 396 4.02 -3.88 -37.01
CA ASN A 396 2.78 -3.16 -37.23
C ASN A 396 2.86 -2.49 -38.61
N GLY A 397 2.13 -3.05 -39.58
CA GLY A 397 2.28 -2.69 -40.98
C GLY A 397 3.72 -2.93 -41.48
N PRO A 398 4.37 -1.96 -42.16
CA PRO A 398 5.73 -2.13 -42.69
C PRO A 398 6.83 -1.97 -41.62
N ALA A 399 6.52 -1.47 -40.43
CA ALA A 399 7.51 -1.23 -39.39
C ALA A 399 7.73 -2.48 -38.54
N GLN A 400 8.99 -2.87 -38.34
CA GLN A 400 9.37 -4.12 -37.69
C GLN A 400 10.39 -3.89 -36.58
N LEU A 401 10.32 -4.72 -35.54
CA LEU A 401 11.32 -4.87 -34.50
C LEU A 401 11.79 -6.31 -34.48
N HIS A 402 13.10 -6.53 -34.65
CA HIS A 402 13.73 -7.84 -34.47
C HIS A 402 14.08 -8.04 -32.99
N VAL A 403 13.58 -9.13 -32.40
CA VAL A 403 13.87 -9.55 -31.03
C VAL A 403 14.63 -10.86 -31.08
N HIS A 404 15.82 -10.90 -30.47
CA HIS A 404 16.69 -12.07 -30.44
C HIS A 404 16.82 -12.60 -29.02
N ALA A 405 16.50 -13.87 -28.83
CA ALA A 405 16.70 -14.55 -27.56
C ALA A 405 18.13 -15.07 -27.42
N ASP A 406 18.73 -14.89 -26.26
CA ASP A 406 20.00 -15.49 -25.89
C ASP A 406 19.95 -17.03 -25.98
N SER A 407 21.06 -17.67 -26.37
CA SER A 407 21.17 -19.15 -26.42
C SER A 407 21.53 -19.74 -25.05
N GLN A 408 20.60 -19.71 -24.10
CA GLN A 408 20.76 -20.26 -22.74
C GLN A 408 19.55 -21.10 -22.30
N PRO A 409 19.66 -21.97 -21.27
CA PRO A 409 18.51 -22.73 -20.76
C PRO A 409 17.36 -21.82 -20.30
N LEU A 410 16.14 -22.27 -20.54
CA LEU A 410 14.90 -21.62 -20.11
C LEU A 410 14.25 -22.47 -19.01
N ALA A 411 13.82 -21.82 -17.93
CA ALA A 411 12.92 -22.38 -16.93
C ALA A 411 11.64 -21.56 -16.89
N ARG A 412 10.48 -22.23 -17.00
CA ARG A 412 9.18 -21.58 -16.97
C ARG A 412 8.25 -22.29 -15.99
N TRP A 413 7.74 -21.52 -15.03
CA TRP A 413 6.80 -22.00 -14.03
C TRP A 413 5.38 -22.06 -14.60
N LEU A 414 4.69 -23.19 -14.41
CA LEU A 414 3.29 -23.41 -14.77
C LEU A 414 2.47 -23.72 -13.53
N GLY A 415 1.40 -22.98 -13.32
CA GLY A 415 0.50 -23.14 -12.19
C GLY A 415 -0.33 -21.88 -11.97
N ASP A 416 -1.35 -21.99 -11.12
CA ASP A 416 -2.22 -20.86 -10.79
C ASP A 416 -1.40 -19.78 -10.07
N LEU A 417 -1.57 -18.54 -10.51
CA LEU A 417 -0.86 -17.36 -10.01
C LEU A 417 -1.87 -16.44 -9.31
N HIS A 418 -1.51 -15.96 -8.13
CA HIS A 418 -2.28 -14.94 -7.44
C HIS A 418 -1.36 -13.85 -6.90
N ALA A 419 -1.87 -12.62 -6.84
CA ALA A 419 -1.10 -11.42 -6.54
C ALA A 419 -1.65 -10.68 -5.32
N SER A 420 -0.78 -10.13 -4.49
CA SER A 420 -1.14 -9.24 -3.39
C SER A 420 -1.18 -7.76 -3.83
N LYS A 421 -1.73 -6.91 -2.97
CA LYS A 421 -1.75 -5.44 -3.12
C LYS A 421 -0.35 -4.83 -3.17
N GLU A 422 0.60 -5.44 -2.46
CA GLU A 422 2.02 -5.04 -2.44
C GLU A 422 2.76 -5.37 -3.74
N GLY A 423 2.14 -6.07 -4.69
CA GLY A 423 2.80 -6.54 -5.90
C GLY A 423 3.52 -7.88 -5.75
N MET A 424 3.24 -8.64 -4.68
CA MET A 424 3.82 -9.96 -4.49
C MET A 424 2.99 -11.03 -5.15
N GLU A 425 3.59 -11.73 -6.11
CA GLU A 425 2.98 -12.86 -6.80
C GLU A 425 3.43 -14.19 -6.18
N PHE A 426 2.48 -15.09 -6.00
CA PHE A 426 2.75 -16.45 -5.52
C PHE A 426 1.91 -17.45 -6.30
N ARG A 427 2.43 -18.67 -6.41
CA ARG A 427 1.76 -19.78 -7.07
C ARG A 427 1.07 -20.69 -6.07
N HIS A 428 0.00 -21.35 -6.49
CA HIS A 428 -0.71 -22.34 -5.68
C HIS A 428 -1.25 -23.49 -6.55
N GLY A 429 -1.86 -24.50 -5.93
CA GLY A 429 -2.40 -25.65 -6.63
C GLY A 429 -1.30 -26.55 -7.22
N ALA A 430 -1.56 -27.09 -8.42
CA ALA A 430 -0.59 -27.88 -9.16
C ALA A 430 0.49 -26.95 -9.76
N LEU A 431 1.74 -27.25 -9.44
CA LEU A 431 2.90 -26.47 -9.88
C LEU A 431 3.85 -27.38 -10.66
N ASP A 432 4.11 -27.02 -11.91
CA ASP A 432 5.05 -27.69 -12.79
C ASP A 432 6.13 -26.70 -13.25
N LEU A 433 7.31 -27.24 -13.57
CA LEU A 433 8.42 -26.48 -14.13
C LEU A 433 8.78 -27.07 -15.49
N VAL A 434 8.69 -26.24 -16.52
CA VAL A 434 9.15 -26.58 -17.87
C VAL A 434 10.59 -26.11 -18.03
N VAL A 435 11.46 -27.02 -18.44
CA VAL A 435 12.86 -26.73 -18.74
C VAL A 435 13.11 -26.97 -20.22
N GLU A 436 13.75 -26.02 -20.89
CA GLU A 436 14.13 -26.13 -22.31
C GLU A 436 15.62 -25.82 -22.48
N MET A 437 16.34 -26.72 -23.13
CA MET A 437 17.80 -26.63 -23.32
C MET A 437 18.13 -26.08 -24.71
N PRO A 438 19.19 -25.27 -24.87
CA PRO A 438 19.63 -24.82 -26.19
C PRO A 438 20.10 -25.99 -27.06
N ALA A 439 19.86 -25.91 -28.37
CA ALA A 439 20.23 -26.97 -29.32
C ALA A 439 21.71 -27.39 -29.23
N ASP A 440 22.63 -26.43 -29.05
CA ASP A 440 24.07 -26.68 -28.88
C ASP A 440 24.39 -27.64 -27.72
N TRP A 441 23.58 -27.64 -26.66
CA TRP A 441 23.81 -28.43 -25.45
C TRP A 441 23.38 -29.89 -25.62
N LEU A 442 22.36 -30.11 -26.45
CA LEU A 442 21.83 -31.44 -26.80
C LEU A 442 22.81 -32.26 -27.66
N THR A 443 23.82 -31.61 -28.27
CA THR A 443 24.86 -32.30 -29.05
C THR A 443 25.80 -33.16 -28.19
N THR A 444 25.73 -33.03 -26.86
CA THR A 444 26.55 -33.78 -25.90
C THR A 444 25.76 -34.96 -25.31
N THR A 445 26.43 -36.08 -24.99
CA THR A 445 25.81 -37.23 -24.31
C THR A 445 25.57 -36.99 -22.80
N ALA A 446 25.46 -35.72 -22.39
CA ALA A 446 25.29 -35.32 -21.00
C ALA A 446 23.86 -35.58 -20.51
N ARG A 447 23.74 -35.97 -19.23
CA ARG A 447 22.45 -35.99 -18.51
C ARG A 447 22.37 -34.75 -17.62
N TYR A 448 21.16 -34.25 -17.43
CA TYR A 448 20.89 -33.05 -16.62
C TYR A 448 19.94 -33.40 -15.47
N GLU A 449 20.08 -32.68 -14.36
CA GLU A 449 19.32 -32.89 -13.14
C GLU A 449 18.90 -31.53 -12.55
N LEU A 450 17.72 -31.47 -11.97
CA LEU A 450 17.21 -30.34 -11.19
C LEU A 450 17.38 -30.61 -9.71
N THR A 451 17.97 -29.67 -8.98
CA THR A 451 17.97 -29.65 -7.52
C THR A 451 16.88 -28.68 -7.05
N LEU A 452 15.86 -29.20 -6.39
CA LEU A 452 14.75 -28.46 -5.80
C LEU A 452 15.04 -28.19 -4.32
N LEU A 453 15.04 -26.92 -3.92
CA LEU A 453 15.40 -26.45 -2.59
C LEU A 453 14.21 -25.71 -1.96
N PRO A 454 13.49 -26.30 -1.00
CA PRO A 454 12.30 -25.70 -0.38
C PRO A 454 12.60 -24.79 0.83
N GLY A 455 13.88 -24.47 1.07
CA GLY A 455 14.34 -23.78 2.29
C GLY A 455 14.09 -24.62 3.55
N ASP A 456 13.66 -23.97 4.63
CA ASP A 456 13.42 -24.61 5.94
C ASP A 456 12.20 -25.56 5.98
N ARG A 457 11.50 -25.71 4.84
CA ARG A 457 10.25 -26.47 4.74
C ARG A 457 10.46 -27.94 4.35
N GLY A 458 11.67 -28.36 3.99
CA GLY A 458 11.95 -29.75 3.66
C GLY A 458 13.37 -30.01 3.18
N GLU A 459 13.69 -31.27 2.92
CA GLU A 459 14.98 -31.64 2.34
C GLU A 459 15.03 -31.36 0.84
N ALA A 460 16.23 -31.03 0.36
CA ALA A 460 16.52 -30.87 -1.05
C ALA A 460 16.21 -32.14 -1.84
N ARG A 461 15.69 -31.99 -3.06
CA ARG A 461 15.41 -33.13 -3.95
C ARG A 461 16.09 -32.96 -5.29
N VAL A 462 16.71 -34.04 -5.77
CA VAL A 462 17.33 -34.09 -7.09
C VAL A 462 16.44 -34.92 -8.02
N VAL A 463 16.11 -34.36 -9.18
CA VAL A 463 15.25 -34.95 -10.20
C VAL A 463 16.00 -34.99 -11.51
N SER A 464 16.14 -36.16 -12.14
CA SER A 464 16.73 -36.27 -13.47
C SER A 464 15.78 -35.75 -14.54
N LEU A 465 16.32 -35.08 -15.56
CA LEU A 465 15.56 -34.58 -16.71
C LEU A 465 15.53 -35.61 -17.84
N ASP A 466 14.33 -35.87 -18.35
CA ASP A 466 14.05 -36.73 -19.50
C ASP A 466 13.70 -35.85 -20.72
N LEU A 467 14.73 -35.18 -21.26
CA LEU A 467 14.58 -34.25 -22.39
C LEU A 467 14.05 -34.94 -23.66
N ASP A 468 13.03 -34.36 -24.27
CA ASP A 468 12.47 -34.81 -25.53
C ASP A 468 13.35 -34.45 -26.76
N SER A 469 12.87 -34.75 -27.97
CA SER A 469 13.59 -34.43 -29.22
C SER A 469 13.79 -32.92 -29.46
N ALA A 470 13.02 -32.06 -28.80
CA ALA A 470 13.15 -30.61 -28.82
C ALA A 470 14.03 -30.08 -27.68
N GLY A 471 14.51 -30.94 -26.78
CA GLY A 471 15.31 -30.55 -25.62
C GLY A 471 14.47 -30.02 -24.47
N GLN A 472 13.20 -30.40 -24.39
CA GLN A 472 12.24 -29.95 -23.37
C GLN A 472 11.86 -31.07 -22.41
N ASP A 473 11.66 -30.75 -21.14
CA ASP A 473 11.06 -31.63 -20.13
C ASP A 473 10.16 -30.83 -19.18
N THR A 474 9.17 -31.47 -18.58
CA THR A 474 8.23 -30.88 -17.61
C THR A 474 8.26 -31.67 -16.30
N VAL A 475 8.71 -31.02 -15.23
CA VAL A 475 8.83 -31.64 -13.90
C VAL A 475 7.74 -31.14 -12.98
N SER A 476 6.96 -32.06 -12.39
CA SER A 476 5.92 -31.70 -11.43
C SER A 476 6.47 -31.41 -10.05
N ILE A 477 6.56 -30.14 -9.69
CA ILE A 477 7.10 -29.67 -8.42
C ILE A 477 6.18 -30.05 -7.26
N SER A 478 4.86 -29.90 -7.43
CA SER A 478 3.88 -30.34 -6.43
C SER A 478 3.94 -31.86 -6.17
N GLY A 479 4.18 -32.66 -7.21
CA GLY A 479 4.35 -34.11 -7.06
C GLY A 479 5.63 -34.48 -6.30
N GLN A 480 6.74 -33.80 -6.60
CA GLN A 480 8.01 -34.00 -5.89
C GLN A 480 7.92 -33.55 -4.43
N ALA A 481 7.24 -32.44 -4.14
CA ALA A 481 6.99 -31.95 -2.78
C ALA A 481 6.22 -32.98 -1.94
N LEU A 482 5.20 -33.61 -2.52
CA LEU A 482 4.43 -34.67 -1.87
C LEU A 482 5.28 -35.91 -1.58
N HIS A 483 6.06 -36.37 -2.57
CA HIS A 483 6.94 -37.53 -2.41
C HIS A 483 8.05 -37.28 -1.38
N ALA A 484 8.52 -36.03 -1.29
CA ALA A 484 9.55 -35.60 -0.36
C ALA A 484 9.04 -35.31 1.05
N GLY A 485 7.73 -35.24 1.26
CA GLY A 485 7.13 -34.89 2.55
C GLY A 485 7.42 -33.45 2.98
N TRP A 486 7.48 -32.50 2.05
CA TRP A 486 7.67 -31.08 2.38
C TRP A 486 6.50 -30.54 3.21
N LYS A 487 6.81 -29.67 4.17
CA LYS A 487 5.83 -29.12 5.11
C LYS A 487 4.92 -28.09 4.43
N PRO A 488 3.59 -28.16 4.58
CA PRO A 488 2.62 -27.29 3.90
C PRO A 488 2.71 -25.84 4.40
N GLY A 489 2.70 -24.86 3.49
CA GLY A 489 2.89 -23.44 3.82
C GLY A 489 3.42 -22.64 2.64
N LEU A 490 3.57 -21.32 2.84
CA LEU A 490 4.20 -20.43 1.87
C LEU A 490 5.73 -20.62 1.91
N MET A 491 6.38 -20.79 0.77
CA MET A 491 7.83 -20.99 0.69
C MET A 491 8.43 -20.44 -0.60
N HIS A 492 9.69 -20.02 -0.56
CA HIS A 492 10.50 -19.81 -1.76
C HIS A 492 11.05 -21.16 -2.22
N ILE A 493 10.59 -21.65 -3.37
CA ILE A 493 11.20 -22.83 -4.00
C ILE A 493 12.30 -22.34 -4.93
N LEU A 494 13.53 -22.66 -4.57
CA LEU A 494 14.70 -22.42 -5.40
C LEU A 494 15.00 -23.66 -6.24
N VAL A 495 15.24 -23.49 -7.53
CA VAL A 495 15.57 -24.57 -8.45
C VAL A 495 16.91 -24.30 -9.13
N GLU A 496 17.77 -25.31 -9.12
CA GLU A 496 19.07 -25.27 -9.78
C GLU A 496 19.18 -26.40 -10.81
N LEU A 497 19.45 -26.04 -12.06
CA LEU A 497 19.80 -26.97 -13.11
C LEU A 497 21.30 -27.29 -13.05
N ARG A 498 21.64 -28.57 -13.08
CA ARG A 498 23.03 -29.04 -13.08
C ARG A 498 23.22 -30.16 -14.10
N ARG A 499 24.47 -30.40 -14.48
CA ARG A 499 24.84 -31.64 -15.17
C ARG A 499 24.94 -32.75 -14.12
N ALA A 500 24.43 -33.93 -14.44
CA ALA A 500 24.38 -35.06 -13.51
C ALA A 500 25.76 -35.35 -12.88
N GLY A 501 25.83 -35.33 -11.54
CA GLY A 501 27.06 -35.57 -10.78
C GLY A 501 28.08 -34.43 -10.76
N GLU A 502 27.76 -33.25 -11.31
CA GLU A 502 28.61 -32.05 -11.24
C GLU A 502 27.95 -30.98 -10.33
N PRO A 503 28.73 -30.24 -9.51
CA PRO A 503 28.18 -29.25 -8.58
C PRO A 503 27.88 -27.88 -9.23
N ARG A 504 28.32 -27.67 -10.49
CA ARG A 504 28.09 -26.41 -11.21
C ARG A 504 26.63 -26.20 -11.56
N VAL A 505 26.16 -24.99 -11.28
CA VAL A 505 24.82 -24.52 -11.62
C VAL A 505 24.82 -23.91 -13.03
N LEU A 506 23.89 -24.36 -13.86
CA LEU A 506 23.72 -23.95 -15.27
C LEU A 506 22.52 -23.02 -15.48
N LEU A 507 21.56 -23.07 -14.56
CA LEU A 507 20.40 -22.19 -14.48
C LEU A 507 19.93 -22.17 -13.03
N ARG A 508 19.49 -21.02 -12.55
CA ARG A 508 18.93 -20.84 -11.21
C ARG A 508 17.68 -19.97 -11.31
N CYS A 509 16.55 -20.46 -10.83
CA CYS A 509 15.29 -19.71 -10.77
C CYS A 509 14.58 -19.98 -9.45
N ALA A 510 13.67 -19.10 -9.06
CA ALA A 510 12.87 -19.27 -7.85
C ALA A 510 11.41 -18.88 -8.11
N SER A 511 10.50 -19.43 -7.30
CA SER A 511 9.10 -18.99 -7.25
C SER A 511 8.59 -19.05 -5.82
N LEU A 512 7.80 -18.07 -5.43
CA LEU A 512 7.01 -18.13 -4.20
C LEU A 512 5.84 -19.10 -4.43
N TYR A 513 5.72 -20.13 -3.59
CA TYR A 513 4.71 -21.19 -3.74
C TYR A 513 4.02 -21.47 -2.40
N TRP A 514 2.69 -21.54 -2.42
CA TRP A 514 1.89 -21.96 -1.27
C TRP A 514 1.54 -23.45 -1.40
N LEU A 515 2.38 -24.30 -0.82
CA LEU A 515 2.13 -25.75 -0.76
C LEU A 515 0.97 -26.04 0.19
N GLY A 516 -0.08 -26.70 -0.32
CA GLY A 516 -1.27 -27.05 0.45
C GLY A 516 -2.46 -26.13 0.22
N LEU A 517 -2.31 -25.04 -0.55
CA LEU A 517 -3.44 -24.24 -1.05
C LEU A 517 -3.92 -24.82 -2.38
N LYS A 518 -5.19 -25.23 -2.44
CA LYS A 518 -5.80 -25.82 -3.63
C LYS A 518 -6.29 -24.77 -4.62
N GLU A 519 -7.11 -23.86 -4.13
CA GLU A 519 -7.78 -22.84 -4.93
C GLU A 519 -8.17 -21.65 -4.04
N ILE A 520 -8.32 -20.49 -4.66
CA ILE A 520 -8.86 -19.28 -4.05
C ILE A 520 -10.21 -19.02 -4.71
N ARG A 521 -11.29 -19.11 -3.93
CA ARG A 521 -12.66 -18.92 -4.41
C ARG A 521 -13.11 -17.46 -4.24
N GLN A 522 -14.19 -17.10 -4.92
CA GLN A 522 -14.92 -15.85 -4.68
C GLN A 522 -15.15 -15.64 -3.18
N GLY A 523 -15.03 -14.39 -2.74
CA GLY A 523 -15.12 -14.07 -1.31
C GLY A 523 -13.79 -14.15 -0.56
N MET A 524 -12.63 -14.25 -1.25
CA MET A 524 -11.31 -14.47 -0.63
C MET A 524 -11.30 -15.69 0.31
N ARG A 525 -11.94 -16.79 -0.14
CA ARG A 525 -11.95 -18.06 0.58
C ARG A 525 -10.80 -18.93 0.06
N PHE A 526 -9.79 -19.15 0.89
CA PHE A 526 -8.62 -19.94 0.55
C PHE A 526 -8.86 -21.39 1.01
N ARG A 527 -9.02 -22.29 0.04
CA ARG A 527 -9.29 -23.70 0.33
C ARG A 527 -7.98 -24.48 0.45
N CYS A 528 -7.65 -24.93 1.65
CA CYS A 528 -6.43 -25.68 1.88
C CYS A 528 -6.70 -27.19 1.80
N THR A 529 -5.83 -27.94 1.12
CA THR A 529 -5.74 -29.41 1.27
C THR A 529 -4.94 -29.81 2.50
N SER A 530 -4.02 -28.95 2.93
CA SER A 530 -3.21 -29.12 4.12
C SER A 530 -2.93 -27.76 4.75
N TRP A 531 -3.01 -27.70 6.08
CA TRP A 531 -2.94 -26.43 6.81
C TRP A 531 -1.53 -25.82 6.77
N PRO A 532 -1.36 -24.52 6.46
CA PRO A 532 -0.05 -23.87 6.42
C PRO A 532 0.54 -23.72 7.82
N GLU A 533 1.62 -24.44 8.14
CA GLU A 533 2.22 -24.42 9.49
C GLU A 533 2.94 -23.11 9.80
N ASN A 534 3.38 -22.38 8.77
CA ASN A 534 4.11 -21.13 8.94
C ASN A 534 3.20 -19.89 8.89
N LEU A 535 1.88 -20.06 8.78
CA LEU A 535 0.92 -18.96 8.88
C LEU A 535 0.81 -18.51 10.35
N ARG A 536 1.05 -17.22 10.59
CA ARG A 536 0.95 -16.59 11.90
C ARG A 536 -0.39 -15.87 12.02
N LEU A 537 -1.41 -16.57 12.51
CA LEU A 537 -2.76 -16.01 12.67
C LEU A 537 -2.79 -14.79 13.61
N GLU A 538 -1.87 -14.73 14.59
CA GLU A 538 -1.72 -13.61 15.53
C GLU A 538 -1.27 -12.30 14.87
N PHE A 539 -0.61 -12.37 13.71
CA PHE A 539 -0.22 -11.21 12.90
C PHE A 539 -1.08 -11.07 11.63
N SER A 540 -2.00 -12.01 11.39
CA SER A 540 -2.90 -12.02 10.24
C SER A 540 -4.23 -11.38 10.60
N GLU A 541 -4.93 -10.83 9.61
CA GLU A 541 -6.00 -9.88 9.86
C GLU A 541 -7.21 -10.13 8.99
N ASN A 542 -8.37 -9.95 9.60
CA ASN A 542 -9.66 -10.25 9.03
C ASN A 542 -9.80 -11.69 8.50
N VAL A 543 -9.05 -12.63 9.07
CA VAL A 543 -9.11 -14.05 8.72
C VAL A 543 -9.53 -14.89 9.91
N GLU A 544 -10.28 -15.94 9.62
CA GLU A 544 -10.56 -17.01 10.56
C GLU A 544 -10.46 -18.37 9.87
N ARG A 545 -10.13 -19.39 10.65
CA ARG A 545 -10.10 -20.77 10.17
C ARG A 545 -11.48 -21.38 10.31
N SER A 546 -12.04 -21.90 9.22
CA SER A 546 -13.28 -22.66 9.20
C SER A 546 -13.04 -24.03 8.55
N GLY A 547 -12.81 -25.05 9.39
CA GLY A 547 -12.37 -26.38 8.94
C GLY A 547 -11.01 -26.33 8.26
N ASP A 548 -10.97 -26.67 6.97
CA ASP A 548 -9.78 -26.63 6.12
C ASP A 548 -9.67 -25.34 5.29
N ASP A 549 -10.61 -24.41 5.46
CA ASP A 549 -10.62 -23.16 4.73
C ASP A 549 -10.18 -21.98 5.62
N LEU A 550 -9.48 -21.03 5.01
CA LEU A 550 -9.33 -19.68 5.55
C LEU A 550 -10.43 -18.82 4.94
N ILE A 551 -11.27 -18.24 5.79
CA ILE A 551 -12.37 -17.36 5.41
C ILE A 551 -12.22 -15.99 6.06
N LEU A 552 -12.96 -15.03 5.55
CA LEU A 552 -13.02 -13.69 6.10
C LEU A 552 -13.77 -13.69 7.43
N ARG A 553 -13.17 -13.09 8.46
CA ARG A 553 -13.78 -12.92 9.78
C ARG A 553 -14.87 -11.84 9.78
N ASN A 554 -14.64 -10.75 9.06
CA ASN A 554 -15.53 -9.61 8.97
C ASN A 554 -15.57 -9.11 7.52
N SER A 555 -16.69 -9.33 6.84
CA SER A 555 -16.92 -8.84 5.47
C SER A 555 -16.97 -7.31 5.37
N ASN A 556 -17.12 -6.60 6.49
CA ASN A 556 -17.14 -5.14 6.53
C ASN A 556 -15.74 -4.55 6.77
N ALA A 557 -14.75 -5.37 7.10
CA ALA A 557 -13.36 -4.92 7.11
C ALA A 557 -12.88 -4.77 5.66
N ARG A 558 -11.93 -3.86 5.43
CA ARG A 558 -11.53 -3.44 4.08
C ARG A 558 -10.46 -4.31 3.45
N VAL A 559 -9.71 -5.00 4.29
CA VAL A 559 -8.49 -5.70 3.91
C VAL A 559 -8.44 -7.05 4.61
N VAL A 560 -7.93 -8.03 3.90
CA VAL A 560 -7.54 -9.33 4.44
C VAL A 560 -6.03 -9.45 4.32
N ARG A 561 -5.36 -9.78 5.43
CA ARG A 561 -3.90 -9.86 5.51
C ARG A 561 -3.48 -11.22 6.05
N LEU A 562 -2.57 -11.89 5.37
CA LEU A 562 -1.97 -13.14 5.80
C LEU A 562 -0.47 -12.94 6.00
N VAL A 563 0.04 -13.34 7.17
CA VAL A 563 1.46 -13.21 7.50
C VAL A 563 2.10 -14.58 7.69
N PHE A 564 3.11 -14.88 6.87
CA PHE A 564 3.84 -16.15 6.87
C PHE A 564 5.26 -15.97 7.39
N ALA A 565 5.73 -16.87 8.24
CA ALA A 565 7.14 -16.94 8.62
C ALA A 565 7.92 -17.76 7.59
N LEU A 566 8.77 -17.11 6.79
CA LEU A 566 9.62 -17.81 5.81
C LEU A 566 10.96 -18.28 6.41
N GLY A 567 11.35 -17.75 7.58
CA GLY A 567 12.53 -18.17 8.36
C GLY A 567 12.52 -17.54 9.77
N GLU A 568 13.60 -17.66 10.55
CA GLU A 568 13.65 -17.15 11.94
C GLU A 568 13.45 -15.64 12.05
N LYS A 569 13.93 -14.87 11.07
CA LYS A 569 13.84 -13.40 11.04
C LYS A 569 12.98 -12.85 9.89
N ARG A 570 12.43 -13.72 9.04
CA ARG A 570 11.76 -13.32 7.80
C ARG A 570 10.27 -13.59 7.89
N GLN A 571 9.47 -12.54 7.76
CA GLN A 571 8.03 -12.61 7.58
C GLN A 571 7.67 -12.12 6.18
N GLN A 572 6.67 -12.74 5.57
CA GLN A 572 6.07 -12.31 4.32
C GLN A 572 4.60 -12.00 4.59
N SER A 573 4.19 -10.74 4.40
CA SER A 573 2.79 -10.36 4.38
C SER A 573 2.25 -10.43 2.96
N LEU A 574 1.03 -10.92 2.84
CA LEU A 574 0.22 -10.88 1.62
C LEU A 574 -1.11 -10.23 1.97
N THR A 575 -1.42 -9.12 1.31
CA THR A 575 -2.61 -8.33 1.61
C THR A 575 -3.49 -8.20 0.39
N TRP A 576 -4.81 -8.29 0.59
CA TRP A 576 -5.81 -8.07 -0.45
C TRP A 576 -6.92 -7.18 0.06
N ASN A 577 -7.57 -6.45 -0.85
CA ASN A 577 -8.83 -5.79 -0.50
C ASN A 577 -9.90 -6.87 -0.29
N VAL A 578 -10.73 -6.68 0.73
CA VAL A 578 -11.89 -7.56 0.96
C VAL A 578 -12.85 -7.42 -0.22
N PRO A 579 -13.48 -8.51 -0.67
CA PRO A 579 -14.49 -8.49 -1.72
C PRO A 579 -15.55 -7.40 -1.48
N GLY A 580 -15.64 -6.45 -2.40
CA GLY A 580 -16.50 -5.29 -2.25
C GLY A 580 -16.12 -4.14 -3.18
N ILE A 581 -16.65 -2.96 -2.87
CA ILE A 581 -16.43 -1.73 -3.65
C ILE A 581 -15.93 -0.65 -2.68
N PHE A 582 -14.85 0.04 -3.04
CA PHE A 582 -14.25 1.11 -2.26
C PHE A 582 -13.87 2.27 -3.17
N VAL A 583 -13.81 3.47 -2.60
CA VAL A 583 -13.38 4.67 -3.31
C VAL A 583 -12.38 5.44 -2.47
N GLU A 584 -11.34 5.92 -3.12
CA GLU A 584 -10.29 6.74 -2.52
C GLU A 584 -10.07 7.98 -3.39
N VAL A 585 -9.67 9.08 -2.78
CA VAL A 585 -9.35 10.35 -3.45
C VAL A 585 -7.90 10.66 -3.16
N GLU A 586 -7.08 10.71 -4.20
CA GLU A 586 -5.69 11.12 -4.13
C GLU A 586 -5.61 12.61 -4.47
N ASP A 587 -5.20 13.44 -3.50
CA ASP A 587 -4.88 14.85 -3.73
C ASP A 587 -3.37 15.02 -3.86
N VAL A 588 -2.93 15.66 -4.93
CA VAL A 588 -1.51 15.88 -5.23
C VAL A 588 -1.18 17.33 -4.89
N ALA A 589 -0.61 17.54 -3.69
CA ALA A 589 -0.15 18.86 -3.27
C ALA A 589 1.10 19.30 -4.05
N GLU A 590 1.28 20.62 -4.21
CA GLU A 590 2.53 21.23 -4.73
C GLU A 590 3.69 20.87 -3.79
N GLY A 591 4.49 19.86 -4.19
CA GLY A 591 5.50 19.21 -3.34
C GLY A 591 5.49 17.68 -3.41
N GLY A 592 4.48 17.10 -4.09
CA GLY A 592 4.42 15.68 -4.44
C GLY A 592 4.15 14.73 -3.27
N ILE A 593 3.81 15.26 -2.09
CA ILE A 593 3.15 14.48 -1.05
C ILE A 593 1.70 14.28 -1.52
N GLY A 594 1.43 13.14 -2.12
CA GLY A 594 0.07 12.72 -2.48
C GLY A 594 -0.63 12.18 -1.24
N ASN A 595 -1.69 12.84 -0.77
CA ASN A 595 -2.51 12.30 0.30
C ASN A 595 -3.65 11.49 -0.32
N ARG A 596 -3.64 10.17 -0.13
CA ARG A 596 -4.69 9.28 -0.61
C ARG A 596 -5.67 9.04 0.53
N LEU A 597 -6.76 9.80 0.49
CA LEU A 597 -7.80 9.76 1.50
C LEU A 597 -8.90 8.82 1.06
N ARG A 598 -9.30 7.92 1.93
CA ARG A 598 -10.43 7.03 1.66
C ARG A 598 -11.74 7.79 1.81
N ARG A 599 -12.74 7.43 1.00
CA ARG A 599 -14.08 8.00 1.08
C ARG A 599 -15.11 6.93 1.38
N THR A 600 -16.16 7.33 2.08
CA THR A 600 -17.31 6.47 2.30
C THR A 600 -18.11 6.40 1.00
N LEU A 601 -18.69 5.25 0.68
CA LEU A 601 -19.53 5.14 -0.52
C LEU A 601 -20.70 6.13 -0.42
N GLY A 602 -20.90 6.91 -1.49
CA GLY A 602 -21.93 7.93 -1.60
C GLY A 602 -21.59 9.25 -0.90
N SER A 603 -20.36 9.37 -0.37
CA SER A 603 -19.89 10.61 0.24
C SER A 603 -19.55 11.65 -0.81
N THR A 604 -19.49 12.94 -0.43
CA THR A 604 -19.30 14.01 -1.40
C THR A 604 -17.83 14.40 -1.52
N GLU A 605 -17.34 14.54 -2.74
CA GLU A 605 -16.00 15.05 -3.05
C GLU A 605 -16.09 16.30 -3.93
N VAL A 606 -15.31 17.32 -3.56
CA VAL A 606 -15.18 18.54 -4.35
C VAL A 606 -14.23 18.34 -5.53
N VAL A 607 -14.75 18.52 -6.74
CA VAL A 607 -14.04 18.44 -8.02
C VAL A 607 -14.11 19.78 -8.75
N SER A 608 -13.06 20.11 -9.50
CA SER A 608 -13.04 21.30 -10.35
C SER A 608 -12.29 21.00 -11.64
N LEU A 609 -12.50 21.85 -12.66
CA LEU A 609 -11.76 21.76 -13.93
C LEU A 609 -10.25 22.01 -13.78
N THR A 610 -9.81 22.54 -12.64
CA THR A 610 -8.40 22.80 -12.32
C THR A 610 -7.85 21.88 -11.24
N SER A 611 -8.66 20.97 -10.70
CA SER A 611 -8.28 20.11 -9.58
C SER A 611 -7.21 19.09 -10.00
N THR A 612 -6.18 18.93 -9.19
CA THR A 612 -5.16 17.88 -9.36
C THR A 612 -5.59 16.52 -8.78
N LYS A 613 -6.79 16.44 -8.19
CA LYS A 613 -7.29 15.23 -7.53
C LYS A 613 -7.53 14.08 -8.51
N GLN A 614 -7.34 12.86 -8.02
CA GLN A 614 -7.65 11.63 -8.72
C GLN A 614 -8.59 10.76 -7.88
N ILE A 615 -9.68 10.30 -8.48
CA ILE A 615 -10.64 9.39 -7.84
C ILE A 615 -10.26 7.97 -8.21
N VAL A 616 -9.94 7.16 -7.21
CA VAL A 616 -9.55 5.77 -7.36
C VAL A 616 -10.70 4.87 -6.91
N VAL A 617 -11.30 4.17 -7.86
CA VAL A 617 -12.33 3.16 -7.60
C VAL A 617 -11.67 1.80 -7.49
N ILE A 618 -12.03 1.04 -6.47
CA ILE A 618 -11.58 -0.32 -6.23
C ILE A 618 -12.83 -1.19 -6.21
N ALA A 619 -12.88 -2.24 -7.01
CA ALA A 619 -13.93 -3.24 -6.90
C ALA A 619 -13.36 -4.64 -7.08
N SER A 620 -14.10 -5.64 -6.63
CA SER A 620 -13.71 -7.06 -6.75
C SER A 620 -14.38 -7.77 -7.91
N ASP A 621 -15.55 -7.27 -8.34
CA ASP A 621 -16.30 -7.79 -9.48
C ASP A 621 -16.26 -6.79 -10.65
N ASP A 622 -16.31 -7.32 -11.86
CA ASP A 622 -16.45 -6.51 -13.08
C ASP A 622 -17.73 -5.68 -13.04
N GLY A 623 -17.66 -4.47 -13.59
CA GLY A 623 -18.76 -3.52 -13.50
C GLY A 623 -18.66 -2.35 -14.46
N ILE A 624 -19.72 -1.56 -14.51
CA ILE A 624 -19.82 -0.34 -15.32
C ILE A 624 -19.79 0.87 -14.39
N LEU A 625 -18.84 1.78 -14.60
CA LEU A 625 -18.81 3.09 -13.96
C LEU A 625 -19.64 4.08 -14.76
N ARG A 626 -20.48 4.87 -14.09
CA ARG A 626 -21.40 5.83 -14.72
C ARG A 626 -21.42 7.17 -14.01
N LEU A 627 -21.51 8.26 -14.77
CA LEU A 627 -21.74 9.63 -14.30
C LEU A 627 -22.47 10.40 -15.42
N GLY A 628 -23.73 10.76 -15.19
CA GLY A 628 -24.59 11.33 -16.22
C GLY A 628 -24.75 10.40 -17.42
N GLU A 629 -24.46 10.92 -18.61
CA GLU A 629 -24.47 10.20 -19.89
C GLU A 629 -23.18 9.38 -20.12
N TRP A 630 -22.13 9.57 -19.30
CA TRP A 630 -20.90 8.81 -19.43
C TRP A 630 -21.04 7.43 -18.76
N SER A 631 -20.58 6.39 -19.46
CA SER A 631 -20.46 5.02 -18.95
C SER A 631 -19.18 4.35 -19.46
N GLU A 632 -18.45 3.67 -18.59
CA GLU A 632 -17.27 2.88 -18.95
C GLU A 632 -17.32 1.50 -18.29
N ARG A 633 -17.11 0.44 -19.08
CA ARG A 633 -16.98 -0.93 -18.56
C ARG A 633 -15.56 -1.14 -18.02
N VAL A 634 -15.44 -1.64 -16.80
CA VAL A 634 -14.16 -1.92 -16.14
C VAL A 634 -14.12 -3.36 -15.67
N GLY A 635 -13.12 -4.11 -16.17
CA GLY A 635 -12.83 -5.49 -15.76
C GLY A 635 -12.03 -5.54 -14.45
N PHE A 636 -12.69 -5.30 -13.32
CA PHE A 636 -12.06 -5.27 -12.00
C PHE A 636 -11.45 -6.60 -11.54
N ALA A 637 -11.91 -7.74 -12.09
CA ALA A 637 -11.31 -9.04 -11.86
C ALA A 637 -9.87 -9.13 -12.36
N HIS A 638 -9.54 -8.37 -13.41
CA HIS A 638 -8.19 -8.27 -13.98
C HIS A 638 -7.44 -7.04 -13.46
N ARG A 639 -8.16 -5.96 -13.16
CA ARG A 639 -7.61 -4.71 -12.62
C ARG A 639 -8.38 -4.26 -11.39
N ALA A 640 -7.89 -4.61 -10.21
CA ALA A 640 -8.56 -4.31 -8.94
C ALA A 640 -8.81 -2.81 -8.67
N THR A 641 -8.25 -1.91 -9.49
CA THR A 641 -8.37 -0.46 -9.38
C THR A 641 -8.76 0.16 -10.72
N LYS A 642 -9.38 1.34 -10.68
CA LYS A 642 -9.56 2.28 -11.79
C LYS A 642 -9.35 3.70 -11.27
N VAL A 643 -8.51 4.48 -11.96
CA VAL A 643 -8.23 5.88 -11.60
C VAL A 643 -8.95 6.80 -12.57
N LEU A 644 -9.65 7.81 -12.06
CA LEU A 644 -10.43 8.79 -12.80
C LEU A 644 -10.00 10.22 -12.39
N PRO A 645 -9.54 11.07 -13.31
CA PRO A 645 -9.18 12.45 -12.99
C PRO A 645 -10.39 13.26 -12.51
N ALA A 646 -10.23 14.06 -11.44
CA ALA A 646 -11.31 14.92 -10.95
C ALA A 646 -11.77 15.95 -12.00
N THR A 647 -10.84 16.46 -12.83
CA THR A 647 -11.15 17.36 -13.94
C THR A 647 -12.09 16.72 -14.97
N PHE A 648 -11.85 15.45 -15.30
CA PHE A 648 -12.69 14.67 -16.20
C PHE A 648 -14.10 14.54 -15.62
N LEU A 649 -14.21 14.20 -14.35
CA LEU A 649 -15.51 14.03 -13.70
C LEU A 649 -16.26 15.36 -13.52
N ALA A 650 -15.56 16.45 -13.17
CA ALA A 650 -16.13 17.80 -13.09
C ALA A 650 -16.78 18.24 -14.42
N SER A 651 -16.15 17.93 -15.54
CA SER A 651 -16.70 18.26 -16.88
C SER A 651 -18.01 17.55 -17.24
N ARG A 652 -18.42 16.53 -16.46
CA ARG A 652 -19.60 15.70 -16.71
C ARG A 652 -20.74 15.93 -15.71
N LEU A 653 -20.59 16.87 -14.77
CA LEU A 653 -21.62 17.15 -13.77
C LEU A 653 -22.87 17.80 -14.38
N THR A 654 -24.04 17.30 -13.98
CA THR A 654 -25.35 17.91 -14.29
C THR A 654 -26.16 18.07 -13.00
N PRO A 655 -27.22 18.90 -12.96
CA PRO A 655 -28.04 19.07 -11.75
C PRO A 655 -28.67 17.75 -11.28
N GLN A 656 -29.02 16.89 -12.24
CA GLN A 656 -29.65 15.60 -11.97
C GLN A 656 -28.63 14.47 -11.79
N SER A 657 -27.39 14.64 -12.24
CA SER A 657 -26.35 13.62 -12.17
C SER A 657 -25.04 14.21 -11.66
N HIS A 658 -24.91 14.13 -10.34
CA HIS A 658 -23.72 14.48 -9.58
C HIS A 658 -23.15 13.26 -8.84
N THR A 659 -23.70 12.06 -9.07
CA THR A 659 -23.25 10.84 -8.38
C THR A 659 -22.51 9.94 -9.36
N LEU A 660 -21.25 9.64 -9.07
CA LEU A 660 -20.50 8.56 -9.70
C LEU A 660 -21.07 7.23 -9.18
N VAL A 661 -21.50 6.35 -10.09
CA VAL A 661 -22.16 5.08 -9.76
C VAL A 661 -21.35 3.92 -10.32
N TYR A 662 -21.23 2.84 -9.57
CA TYR A 662 -20.77 1.55 -10.04
C TYR A 662 -21.96 0.60 -10.17
N VAL A 663 -22.08 -0.08 -11.31
CA VAL A 663 -23.08 -1.11 -11.56
C VAL A 663 -22.37 -2.44 -11.69
N ASN A 664 -22.64 -3.38 -10.79
CA ASN A 664 -22.05 -4.71 -10.84
C ASN A 664 -22.61 -5.51 -12.02
N GLU A 665 -21.75 -6.10 -12.86
CA GLU A 665 -22.21 -6.85 -14.05
C GLU A 665 -22.93 -8.15 -13.70
N ASN A 666 -22.52 -8.81 -12.61
CA ASN A 666 -23.07 -10.10 -12.21
C ASN A 666 -24.42 -9.96 -11.51
N THR A 667 -24.57 -8.94 -10.67
CA THR A 667 -25.78 -8.76 -9.83
C THR A 667 -26.72 -7.67 -10.35
N GLY A 668 -26.24 -6.74 -11.19
CA GLY A 668 -26.98 -5.57 -11.65
C GLY A 668 -27.22 -4.52 -10.56
N VAL A 669 -26.65 -4.68 -9.36
CA VAL A 669 -26.85 -3.73 -8.25
C VAL A 669 -26.06 -2.45 -8.50
N GLU A 670 -26.72 -1.31 -8.33
CA GLU A 670 -26.11 0.01 -8.42
C GLU A 670 -25.61 0.48 -7.04
N HIS A 671 -24.36 0.90 -6.98
CA HIS A 671 -23.72 1.47 -5.80
C HIS A 671 -23.27 2.90 -6.08
N ALA A 672 -23.79 3.86 -5.31
CA ALA A 672 -23.29 5.23 -5.34
C ALA A 672 -21.86 5.26 -4.75
N LEU A 673 -20.89 5.64 -5.58
CA LEU A 673 -19.48 5.72 -5.23
C LEU A 673 -19.16 7.03 -4.53
N LEU A 674 -19.35 8.14 -5.23
CA LEU A 674 -19.15 9.50 -4.74
C LEU A 674 -20.23 10.41 -5.29
N ARG A 675 -20.67 11.35 -4.47
CA ARG A 675 -21.33 12.57 -4.93
C ARG A 675 -20.23 13.57 -5.27
N LEU A 676 -20.39 14.33 -6.33
CA LEU A 676 -19.37 15.22 -6.85
C LEU A 676 -19.93 16.64 -6.84
N ALA A 677 -19.24 17.54 -6.15
CA ALA A 677 -19.62 18.93 -6.03
C ALA A 677 -18.56 19.83 -6.67
N GLN A 678 -18.96 20.97 -7.24
CA GLN A 678 -18.05 21.98 -7.74
C GLN A 678 -18.40 23.33 -7.09
N PRO A 679 -17.46 24.05 -6.46
CA PRO A 679 -17.75 25.36 -5.88
C PRO A 679 -17.73 26.44 -6.96
N HIS A 680 -18.70 27.35 -6.90
CA HIS A 680 -18.77 28.57 -7.70
C HIS A 680 -18.73 29.78 -6.77
N ALA A 681 -17.67 30.58 -6.88
CA ALA A 681 -17.43 31.70 -5.99
C ALA A 681 -18.44 32.85 -6.20
N VAL A 682 -19.16 33.18 -5.13
CA VAL A 682 -20.08 34.32 -5.02
C VAL A 682 -19.49 35.32 -4.02
N SER A 683 -19.48 36.60 -4.40
CA SER A 683 -18.87 37.66 -3.60
C SER A 683 -19.88 38.49 -2.79
N ARG A 684 -21.16 38.50 -3.19
CA ARG A 684 -22.25 39.18 -2.47
C ARG A 684 -23.50 38.33 -2.56
N PHE A 685 -24.26 38.28 -1.46
CA PHE A 685 -25.56 37.61 -1.39
C PHE A 685 -26.55 38.46 -0.61
N SER A 686 -27.82 38.45 -1.03
CA SER A 686 -28.92 39.05 -0.28
C SER A 686 -30.22 38.29 -0.55
N ALA A 687 -31.09 38.18 0.45
CA ALA A 687 -32.43 37.65 0.29
C ALA A 687 -33.43 38.52 1.06
N GLN A 688 -34.54 38.87 0.41
CA GLN A 688 -35.57 39.73 0.99
C GLN A 688 -36.91 39.53 0.29
N VAL A 689 -38.00 39.81 0.99
CA VAL A 689 -39.34 39.82 0.39
C VAL A 689 -39.69 41.25 -0.05
N GLN A 690 -40.03 41.42 -1.32
CA GLN A 690 -40.44 42.69 -1.90
C GLN A 690 -41.71 42.49 -2.74
N SER A 691 -42.75 43.29 -2.47
CA SER A 691 -43.99 43.31 -3.26
C SER A 691 -44.62 41.93 -3.51
N GLY A 692 -44.64 41.05 -2.49
CA GLY A 692 -45.20 39.69 -2.60
C GLY A 692 -44.30 38.68 -3.32
N GLN A 693 -43.05 39.05 -3.64
CA GLN A 693 -42.05 38.17 -4.23
C GLN A 693 -40.87 38.00 -3.27
N PHE A 694 -40.33 36.80 -3.18
CA PHE A 694 -39.06 36.55 -2.52
C PHE A 694 -37.94 36.71 -3.54
N VAL A 695 -37.05 37.67 -3.30
CA VAL A 695 -35.98 38.06 -4.21
C VAL A 695 -34.64 37.68 -3.57
N MET A 696 -33.88 36.84 -4.26
CA MET A 696 -32.52 36.46 -3.89
C MET A 696 -31.55 37.03 -4.92
N GLY A 697 -30.61 37.87 -4.48
CA GLY A 697 -29.59 38.49 -5.33
C GLY A 697 -28.20 37.97 -5.02
N PHE A 698 -27.40 37.69 -6.04
CA PHE A 698 -26.02 37.21 -5.93
C PHE A 698 -25.11 37.87 -6.97
N HIS A 699 -23.86 38.11 -6.57
CA HIS A 699 -22.82 38.66 -7.45
C HIS A 699 -21.74 37.61 -7.74
N VAL A 700 -21.59 37.26 -9.01
CA VAL A 700 -20.64 36.24 -9.51
C VAL A 700 -19.61 36.89 -10.43
N SER A 701 -18.38 36.38 -10.41
CA SER A 701 -17.30 36.89 -11.28
C SER A 701 -17.51 36.54 -12.75
N GLU A 702 -18.25 35.47 -13.03
CA GLU A 702 -18.49 34.92 -14.36
C GLU A 702 -19.99 34.78 -14.66
N HIS A 703 -20.35 34.75 -15.93
CA HIS A 703 -21.75 34.74 -16.36
C HIS A 703 -22.47 33.47 -15.90
N LEU A 704 -23.51 33.64 -15.09
CA LEU A 704 -24.39 32.57 -14.67
C LEU A 704 -25.39 32.22 -15.78
N GLU A 705 -25.28 31.04 -16.35
CA GLU A 705 -26.11 30.57 -17.47
C GLU A 705 -27.48 30.04 -17.00
N ALA A 706 -27.49 29.35 -15.86
CA ALA A 706 -28.68 28.79 -15.26
C ALA A 706 -28.52 28.64 -13.74
N LEU A 707 -29.65 28.53 -13.05
CA LEU A 707 -29.73 28.31 -11.61
C LEU A 707 -30.68 27.14 -11.32
N SER A 708 -30.27 26.24 -10.44
CA SER A 708 -31.10 25.18 -9.87
C SER A 708 -31.44 25.57 -8.44
N VAL A 709 -32.73 25.50 -8.11
CA VAL A 709 -33.25 25.89 -6.79
C VAL A 709 -33.91 24.67 -6.17
N HIS A 710 -33.38 24.23 -5.02
CA HIS A 710 -34.02 23.21 -4.19
C HIS A 710 -34.69 23.88 -3.00
N ALA A 711 -36.01 23.89 -3.02
CA ALA A 711 -36.82 24.47 -1.95
C ALA A 711 -37.37 23.35 -1.06
N THR A 712 -37.09 23.38 0.24
CA THR A 712 -37.54 22.38 1.21
C THR A 712 -38.39 23.03 2.30
N ALA A 713 -39.61 22.54 2.51
CA ALA A 713 -40.46 22.88 3.64
C ALA A 713 -40.04 22.07 4.87
N LEU A 714 -39.41 22.69 5.86
CA LEU A 714 -38.94 22.00 7.06
C LEU A 714 -40.08 21.46 7.93
N LEU A 715 -41.27 22.06 7.86
CA LEU A 715 -42.43 21.61 8.66
C LEU A 715 -43.10 20.36 8.07
N SER A 716 -43.48 20.35 6.79
CA SER A 716 -44.12 19.19 6.14
C SER A 716 -43.11 18.15 5.65
N GLY A 717 -41.96 18.61 5.16
CA GLY A 717 -40.94 17.79 4.50
C GLY A 717 -41.12 17.72 2.99
N ASP A 718 -42.09 18.47 2.46
CA ASP A 718 -42.26 18.62 1.01
C ASP A 718 -41.08 19.41 0.43
N ASP A 719 -40.70 19.06 -0.78
CA ASP A 719 -39.71 19.79 -1.55
C ASP A 719 -40.14 20.01 -3.00
N ASP A 720 -39.39 20.90 -3.66
CA ASP A 720 -39.47 21.16 -5.08
C ASP A 720 -38.07 21.48 -5.62
N LEU A 721 -37.75 20.96 -6.80
CA LEU A 721 -36.49 21.17 -7.49
C LEU A 721 -36.79 21.69 -8.89
N PHE A 722 -36.36 22.90 -9.19
CA PHE A 722 -36.60 23.52 -10.49
C PHE A 722 -35.38 24.27 -11.01
N LYS A 723 -35.22 24.26 -12.34
CA LYS A 723 -34.13 24.90 -13.06
C LYS A 723 -34.63 26.15 -13.79
N LEU A 724 -33.87 27.22 -13.71
CA LEU A 724 -34.14 28.51 -14.32
C LEU A 724 -32.98 28.89 -15.23
N HIS A 725 -33.27 29.21 -16.49
CA HIS A 725 -32.28 29.75 -17.41
C HIS A 725 -32.19 31.28 -17.25
N ALA A 726 -30.97 31.79 -17.31
CA ALA A 726 -30.72 33.23 -17.23
C ALA A 726 -31.44 33.96 -18.36
N ASN A 727 -32.21 34.99 -18.01
CA ASN A 727 -32.84 35.91 -18.96
C ASN A 727 -33.81 35.24 -19.97
N ALA A 728 -34.45 34.12 -19.59
CA ALA A 728 -35.39 33.38 -20.44
C ALA A 728 -36.71 34.14 -20.79
N GLY A 729 -36.90 35.37 -20.30
CA GLY A 729 -38.04 36.24 -20.61
C GLY A 729 -39.37 35.88 -19.93
N GLU A 730 -39.64 34.58 -19.73
CA GLU A 730 -40.89 34.06 -19.14
C GLU A 730 -40.73 33.56 -17.70
N TRP A 731 -41.84 33.51 -16.96
CA TRP A 731 -41.89 32.90 -15.64
C TRP A 731 -41.97 31.37 -15.77
N THR A 732 -41.08 30.66 -15.08
CA THR A 732 -41.12 29.19 -14.99
C THR A 732 -42.13 28.78 -13.93
N ASN A 733 -43.06 27.88 -14.26
CA ASN A 733 -43.98 27.30 -13.28
C ASN A 733 -43.23 26.29 -12.41
N THR A 734 -43.42 26.37 -11.10
CA THR A 734 -42.90 25.42 -10.11
C THR A 734 -44.07 24.72 -9.42
N ARG A 735 -43.81 23.71 -8.58
CA ARG A 735 -44.86 22.96 -7.87
C ARG A 735 -45.70 23.89 -6.97
N PHE A 736 -45.08 24.91 -6.40
CA PHE A 736 -45.68 25.81 -5.41
C PHE A 736 -45.89 27.25 -5.91
N GLY A 737 -45.56 27.56 -7.16
CA GLY A 737 -45.74 28.91 -7.69
C GLY A 737 -45.04 29.16 -9.02
N ARG A 738 -44.39 30.33 -9.12
CA ARG A 738 -43.63 30.74 -10.31
C ARG A 738 -42.30 31.35 -9.91
N ALA A 739 -41.26 31.08 -10.68
CA ALA A 739 -39.94 31.66 -10.48
C ALA A 739 -39.31 32.16 -11.78
N ARG A 740 -38.37 33.11 -11.69
CA ARG A 740 -37.57 33.60 -12.83
C ARG A 740 -36.17 34.01 -12.37
N LEU A 741 -35.20 33.88 -13.27
CA LEU A 741 -33.81 34.32 -13.07
C LEU A 741 -33.46 35.43 -14.06
N MET A 742 -32.97 36.55 -13.55
CA MET A 742 -32.40 37.63 -14.37
C MET A 742 -30.92 37.78 -14.06
N VAL A 743 -30.08 37.92 -15.08
CA VAL A 743 -28.63 38.09 -14.94
C VAL A 743 -28.21 39.30 -15.75
N LEU A 744 -27.60 40.28 -15.10
CA LEU A 744 -27.18 41.55 -15.70
C LEU A 744 -25.69 41.78 -15.43
N ASP A 745 -25.06 42.63 -16.24
CA ASP A 745 -23.66 43.00 -15.99
C ASP A 745 -23.54 43.84 -14.71
N GLY A 746 -22.60 43.46 -13.85
CA GLY A 746 -22.35 44.09 -12.57
C GLY A 746 -21.67 45.46 -12.72
N LYS A 747 -22.05 46.42 -11.88
CA LYS A 747 -21.49 47.79 -11.93
C LYS A 747 -19.99 47.88 -11.61
N GLU A 748 -19.42 46.86 -10.96
CA GLU A 748 -18.03 46.80 -10.51
C GLU A 748 -17.21 45.73 -11.27
N GLY A 749 -17.71 45.26 -12.42
CA GLY A 749 -17.24 44.02 -13.07
C GLY A 749 -18.02 42.80 -12.59
N GLY A 750 -17.93 41.67 -13.31
CA GLY A 750 -18.73 40.47 -13.01
C GLY A 750 -20.21 40.61 -13.42
N HIS A 751 -21.09 39.79 -12.84
CA HIS A 751 -22.52 39.76 -13.15
C HIS A 751 -23.37 39.75 -11.87
N ASP A 752 -24.44 40.56 -11.88
CA ASP A 752 -25.47 40.61 -10.85
C ASP A 752 -26.65 39.74 -11.29
N ALA A 753 -26.93 38.68 -10.52
CA ALA A 753 -28.01 37.76 -10.80
C ALA A 753 -29.08 37.80 -9.71
N GLN A 754 -30.34 37.79 -10.14
CA GLN A 754 -31.52 37.98 -9.29
C GLN A 754 -32.56 36.89 -9.59
N LEU A 755 -32.82 36.08 -8.58
CA LEU A 755 -33.88 35.09 -8.55
C LEU A 755 -35.14 35.70 -7.92
N TYR A 756 -36.26 35.62 -8.62
CA TYR A 756 -37.57 36.06 -8.13
C TYR A 756 -38.48 34.85 -7.98
N ILE A 757 -39.09 34.69 -6.81
CA ILE A 757 -40.08 33.66 -6.51
C ILE A 757 -41.40 34.34 -6.11
N ASN A 758 -42.48 34.04 -6.82
CA ASN A 758 -43.81 34.57 -6.50
C ASN A 758 -44.45 33.75 -5.36
N LEU A 759 -44.79 34.42 -4.25
CA LEU A 759 -45.28 33.79 -3.03
C LEU A 759 -46.79 33.54 -3.01
N SER A 760 -47.55 33.99 -4.03
CA SER A 760 -49.02 33.97 -4.03
C SER A 760 -49.64 32.58 -3.85
N PHE A 761 -48.91 31.52 -4.20
CA PHE A 761 -49.38 30.13 -4.15
C PHE A 761 -48.54 29.25 -3.22
N TRP A 762 -47.59 29.85 -2.48
CA TRP A 762 -46.70 29.10 -1.61
C TRP A 762 -47.41 28.66 -0.32
N PRO A 763 -47.32 27.37 0.07
CA PRO A 763 -47.89 26.89 1.32
C PRO A 763 -47.26 27.55 2.56
N ALA A 764 -48.06 27.67 3.62
CA ALA A 764 -47.57 28.07 4.93
C ALA A 764 -46.53 27.07 5.45
N GLY A 765 -45.46 27.58 6.08
CA GLY A 765 -44.38 26.75 6.58
C GLY A 765 -43.05 27.50 6.68
N ALA A 766 -42.03 26.79 7.14
CA ALA A 766 -40.66 27.24 7.18
C ALA A 766 -39.90 26.65 5.99
N TRP A 767 -39.51 27.50 5.04
CA TRP A 767 -38.87 27.11 3.79
C TRP A 767 -37.39 27.43 3.79
N LEU A 768 -36.58 26.48 3.32
CA LEU A 768 -35.15 26.63 3.09
C LEU A 768 -34.88 26.46 1.59
N PHE A 769 -34.16 27.41 1.00
CA PHE A 769 -33.80 27.42 -0.41
C PHE A 769 -32.30 27.23 -0.56
N LYS A 770 -31.90 26.14 -1.23
CA LYS A 770 -30.52 25.86 -1.65
C LYS A 770 -30.35 26.17 -3.13
N LEU A 771 -29.19 26.69 -3.50
CA LEU A 771 -28.93 27.30 -4.80
C LEU A 771 -27.67 26.72 -5.45
N ASP A 772 -27.82 26.18 -6.66
CA ASP A 772 -26.70 25.74 -7.50
C ASP A 772 -26.69 26.51 -8.81
N GLY A 773 -25.50 26.89 -9.29
CA GLY A 773 -25.30 27.66 -10.50
C GLY A 773 -24.63 26.87 -11.62
N GLN A 774 -24.95 27.22 -12.86
CA GLN A 774 -24.22 26.80 -14.05
C GLN A 774 -23.34 27.95 -14.58
N ILE A 775 -22.03 27.76 -14.54
CA ILE A 775 -21.03 28.73 -15.04
C ILE A 775 -20.10 28.00 -16.01
N ARG A 776 -19.90 28.54 -17.22
CA ARG A 776 -19.13 27.92 -18.31
C ARG A 776 -19.59 26.50 -18.63
N GLY A 777 -20.90 26.28 -18.64
CA GLY A 777 -21.50 24.97 -18.86
C GLY A 777 -21.42 23.99 -17.69
N VAL A 778 -20.76 24.30 -16.57
CA VAL A 778 -20.58 23.36 -15.44
C VAL A 778 -21.40 23.75 -14.21
N TRP A 779 -22.06 22.76 -13.61
CA TRP A 779 -22.89 22.94 -12.41
C TRP A 779 -22.09 22.89 -11.12
N GLY A 780 -22.47 23.72 -10.15
CA GLY A 780 -21.81 23.80 -8.86
C GLY A 780 -22.57 24.58 -7.79
N HIS A 781 -22.21 24.38 -6.52
CA HIS A 781 -22.78 25.09 -5.37
C HIS A 781 -22.31 26.55 -5.35
N LEU A 782 -23.22 27.46 -4.98
CA LEU A 782 -22.89 28.87 -4.79
C LEU A 782 -22.29 29.08 -3.40
N GLU A 783 -20.99 29.40 -3.34
CA GLU A 783 -20.21 29.46 -2.09
C GLU A 783 -19.34 30.73 -2.04
N ASN A 784 -18.95 31.15 -0.84
CA ASN A 784 -17.99 32.25 -0.67
C ASN A 784 -16.53 31.76 -0.76
N SER A 785 -15.56 32.66 -0.57
CA SER A 785 -14.12 32.30 -0.59
C SER A 785 -13.66 31.36 0.54
N ARG A 786 -14.50 31.15 1.57
CA ARG A 786 -14.27 30.23 2.69
C ARG A 786 -14.99 28.89 2.50
N GLN A 787 -15.63 28.67 1.35
CA GLN A 787 -16.49 27.51 1.07
C GLN A 787 -17.77 27.48 1.93
N ASP A 788 -18.21 28.63 2.42
CA ASP A 788 -19.49 28.73 3.12
C ASP A 788 -20.62 28.84 2.09
N VAL A 789 -21.67 28.04 2.26
CA VAL A 789 -22.78 27.90 1.32
C VAL A 789 -23.75 29.08 1.45
N PHE A 790 -24.21 29.61 0.32
CA PHE A 790 -25.31 30.57 0.28
C PHE A 790 -26.67 29.87 0.22
N ALA A 791 -27.54 30.18 1.20
CA ALA A 791 -28.91 29.69 1.25
C ALA A 791 -29.85 30.79 1.77
N ALA A 792 -31.15 30.64 1.54
CA ALA A 792 -32.15 31.59 2.00
C ALA A 792 -33.24 30.90 2.82
N GLY A 793 -33.68 31.54 3.90
CA GLY A 793 -34.80 31.10 4.73
C GLY A 793 -36.02 31.99 4.55
N LEU A 794 -37.21 31.38 4.58
CA LEU A 794 -38.48 32.11 4.51
C LEU A 794 -39.51 31.48 5.45
N LEU A 795 -40.14 32.31 6.30
CA LEU A 795 -41.22 31.89 7.18
C LEU A 795 -42.56 32.43 6.67
N LEU A 796 -43.47 31.53 6.31
CA LEU A 796 -44.80 31.87 5.78
C LEU A 796 -45.93 31.35 6.67
N GLY A 797 -46.89 32.23 6.96
CA GLY A 797 -48.15 31.92 7.62
C GLY A 797 -49.27 31.64 6.62
N ASN A 798 -50.46 31.38 7.16
CA ASN A 798 -51.65 31.13 6.33
C ASN A 798 -51.96 32.36 5.46
N GLY A 799 -52.23 32.13 4.17
CA GLY A 799 -52.52 33.20 3.20
C GLY A 799 -51.29 33.95 2.67
N GLY A 800 -50.08 33.40 2.82
CA GLY A 800 -48.85 33.96 2.24
C GLY A 800 -48.24 35.14 3.00
N GLN A 801 -48.68 35.37 4.25
CA GLN A 801 -48.12 36.41 5.12
C GLN A 801 -46.76 35.98 5.67
N ILE A 802 -45.80 36.91 5.73
CA ILE A 802 -44.48 36.66 6.32
C ILE A 802 -44.63 36.60 7.84
N LEU A 803 -44.10 35.55 8.47
CA LEU A 803 -44.07 35.43 9.92
C LEU A 803 -42.76 35.99 10.47
N VAL A 804 -42.84 36.68 11.61
CA VAL A 804 -41.63 36.99 12.39
C VAL A 804 -41.23 35.80 13.26
N GLN A 805 -39.96 35.72 13.63
CA GLN A 805 -39.39 34.61 14.40
C GLN A 805 -40.18 34.28 15.68
N LYS A 806 -40.72 35.29 16.38
CA LYS A 806 -41.52 35.10 17.60
C LYS A 806 -42.84 34.35 17.34
N GLU A 807 -43.52 34.65 16.24
CA GLU A 807 -44.77 33.99 15.85
C GLU A 807 -44.51 32.54 15.44
N TRP A 808 -43.44 32.32 14.69
CA TRP A 808 -42.98 30.98 14.32
C TRP A 808 -42.67 30.11 15.54
N LEU A 809 -41.94 30.63 16.53
CA LEU A 809 -41.66 29.88 17.76
C LEU A 809 -42.94 29.56 18.56
N GLY A 810 -43.96 30.42 18.49
CA GLY A 810 -45.28 30.13 19.04
C GLY A 810 -45.93 28.89 18.41
N LEU A 811 -45.82 28.74 17.08
CA LEU A 811 -46.30 27.55 16.36
C LEU A 811 -45.50 26.30 16.72
N VAL A 812 -44.17 26.42 16.79
CA VAL A 812 -43.26 25.31 17.15
C VAL A 812 -43.56 24.77 18.55
N ASN A 813 -43.79 25.65 19.51
CA ASN A 813 -44.11 25.27 20.89
C ASN A 813 -45.47 24.54 20.99
N GLY A 814 -46.40 24.82 20.08
CA GLY A 814 -47.70 24.16 20.01
C GLY A 814 -47.70 22.78 19.32
N LEU A 815 -46.57 22.32 18.77
CA LEU A 815 -46.50 21.03 18.09
C LEU A 815 -46.62 19.85 19.07
N GLU A 816 -47.19 18.75 18.60
CA GLU A 816 -47.12 17.45 19.27
C GLU A 816 -45.70 16.86 19.20
N ASP A 817 -45.42 15.87 20.06
CA ASP A 817 -44.09 15.29 20.24
C ASP A 817 -43.49 14.68 18.97
N LEU A 818 -44.27 13.92 18.19
CA LEU A 818 -43.77 13.28 16.96
C LEU A 818 -43.43 14.29 15.85
N PRO A 819 -44.32 15.25 15.49
CA PRO A 819 -43.98 16.35 14.58
C PRO A 819 -42.80 17.20 15.07
N ALA A 820 -42.72 17.50 16.37
CA ALA A 820 -41.61 18.26 16.94
C ALA A 820 -40.27 17.52 16.78
N CYS A 821 -40.25 16.20 17.00
CA CYS A 821 -39.06 15.38 16.78
C CYS A 821 -38.62 15.35 15.31
N ARG A 822 -39.57 15.18 14.37
CA ARG A 822 -39.27 15.24 12.92
C ARG A 822 -38.75 16.60 12.47
N LEU A 823 -39.32 17.68 13.01
CA LEU A 823 -38.84 19.04 12.73
C LEU A 823 -37.42 19.23 13.29
N LEU A 824 -37.14 18.75 14.51
CA LEU A 824 -35.81 18.81 15.11
C LEU A 824 -34.77 18.12 14.22
N GLN A 825 -35.08 16.93 13.69
CA GLN A 825 -34.19 16.21 12.77
C GLN A 825 -33.85 17.04 11.53
N ARG A 826 -34.86 17.62 10.86
CA ARG A 826 -34.65 18.43 9.64
C ARG A 826 -33.91 19.73 9.92
N VAL A 827 -34.24 20.41 11.02
CA VAL A 827 -33.54 21.64 11.45
C VAL A 827 -32.10 21.34 11.85
N HIS A 828 -31.85 20.21 12.52
CA HIS A 828 -30.50 19.78 12.87
C HIS A 828 -29.66 19.52 11.61
N VAL A 829 -30.19 18.74 10.64
CA VAL A 829 -29.53 18.52 9.34
C VAL A 829 -29.23 19.85 8.63
N ALA A 830 -30.17 20.79 8.65
CA ALA A 830 -29.96 22.11 8.06
C ALA A 830 -28.82 22.90 8.74
N LEU A 831 -28.66 22.77 10.06
CA LEU A 831 -27.63 23.46 10.86
C LEU A 831 -26.24 22.82 10.80
N LEU A 832 -26.10 21.64 10.21
CA LEU A 832 -24.79 21.02 10.00
C LEU A 832 -23.99 21.67 8.86
N VAL A 833 -24.67 22.36 7.94
CA VAL A 833 -24.06 23.10 6.82
C VAL A 833 -23.40 24.39 7.33
N CYS A 834 -22.19 24.70 6.85
CA CYS A 834 -21.57 26.00 7.07
C CYS A 834 -22.18 27.04 6.11
N TYR A 835 -23.07 27.90 6.62
CA TYR A 835 -23.63 29.00 5.84
C TYR A 835 -22.79 30.26 5.94
N ALA A 836 -22.72 30.99 4.82
CA ALA A 836 -22.08 32.31 4.77
C ALA A 836 -22.75 33.30 5.74
N GLN A 837 -21.99 34.27 6.24
CA GLN A 837 -22.46 35.26 7.21
C GLN A 837 -23.71 36.02 6.71
N GLU A 838 -23.76 36.32 5.42
CA GLU A 838 -24.85 37.02 4.74
C GLU A 838 -26.14 36.19 4.67
N ALA A 839 -26.02 34.85 4.63
CA ALA A 839 -27.17 33.96 4.66
C ALA A 839 -27.82 33.91 6.06
N TRP A 840 -27.04 34.12 7.12
CA TRP A 840 -27.54 34.06 8.50
C TRP A 840 -28.61 35.09 8.81
N ASP A 841 -28.62 36.25 8.15
CA ASP A 841 -29.65 37.28 8.30
C ASP A 841 -31.07 36.72 8.12
N ASN A 842 -31.23 35.75 7.21
CA ASN A 842 -32.51 35.10 6.92
C ASN A 842 -32.65 33.69 7.53
N LEU A 843 -31.63 33.21 8.23
CA LEU A 843 -31.57 31.85 8.80
C LEU A 843 -31.47 31.82 10.33
N THR A 844 -31.37 32.97 11.01
CA THR A 844 -31.29 33.06 12.48
C THR A 844 -32.41 32.29 13.22
N TRP A 845 -33.58 32.18 12.62
CA TRP A 845 -34.71 31.42 13.17
C TRP A 845 -34.43 29.90 13.27
N LEU A 846 -33.54 29.33 12.47
CA LEU A 846 -33.16 27.91 12.55
C LEU A 846 -32.53 27.60 13.92
N ALA A 847 -31.56 28.41 14.35
CA ALA A 847 -30.88 28.23 15.63
C ALA A 847 -31.85 28.36 16.81
N ALA A 848 -32.78 29.31 16.76
CA ALA A 848 -33.79 29.46 17.80
C ALA A 848 -34.82 28.32 17.81
N THR A 849 -35.22 27.83 16.63
CA THR A 849 -36.11 26.67 16.48
C THR A 849 -35.46 25.43 17.07
N TRP A 850 -34.19 25.20 16.76
CA TRP A 850 -33.43 24.08 17.29
C TRP A 850 -33.37 24.13 18.82
N LYS A 851 -33.03 25.29 19.41
CA LYS A 851 -32.99 25.46 20.87
C LYS A 851 -34.35 25.22 21.54
N ALA A 852 -35.44 25.74 20.96
CA ALA A 852 -36.78 25.51 21.49
C ALA A 852 -37.17 24.02 21.46
N LEU A 853 -36.80 23.32 20.38
CA LEU A 853 -37.08 21.89 20.21
C LEU A 853 -36.19 21.01 21.10
N THR A 854 -34.93 21.34 21.31
CA THR A 854 -34.05 20.57 22.22
C THR A 854 -34.44 20.77 23.68
N GLU A 855 -34.81 21.99 24.09
CA GLU A 855 -35.25 22.28 25.46
C GLU A 855 -36.50 21.48 25.84
N ARG A 856 -37.41 21.21 24.87
CA ARG A 856 -38.59 20.34 25.07
C ARG A 856 -38.23 18.94 25.59
N TRP A 857 -37.05 18.43 25.21
CA TRP A 857 -36.60 17.08 25.55
C TRP A 857 -35.67 17.03 26.76
N ARG A 858 -35.29 18.16 27.35
CA ARG A 858 -34.47 18.21 28.57
C ARG A 858 -35.18 17.48 29.71
N GLY A 859 -34.55 16.45 30.27
CA GLY A 859 -35.14 15.58 31.30
C GLY A 859 -36.15 14.54 30.78
N ARG A 860 -36.40 14.48 29.46
CA ARG A 860 -37.28 13.50 28.78
C ARG A 860 -36.54 12.71 27.69
N GLU A 861 -35.21 12.70 27.71
CA GLU A 861 -34.35 12.17 26.65
C GLU A 861 -34.63 10.68 26.35
N ALA A 862 -34.96 9.89 27.38
CA ALA A 862 -35.27 8.47 27.24
C ALA A 862 -36.46 8.15 26.31
N GLN A 863 -37.40 9.11 26.15
CA GLN A 863 -38.60 8.94 25.32
C GLN A 863 -38.29 9.00 23.83
N VAL A 864 -37.20 9.69 23.45
CA VAL A 864 -36.76 9.90 22.06
C VAL A 864 -35.28 9.56 21.87
N LEU A 865 -34.79 8.59 22.64
CA LEU A 865 -33.38 8.17 22.66
C LEU A 865 -32.84 7.87 21.27
N THR A 866 -33.53 7.04 20.48
CA THR A 866 -33.04 6.61 19.17
C THR A 866 -32.85 7.79 18.20
N PRO A 867 -33.85 8.68 17.99
CA PRO A 867 -33.65 9.91 17.23
C PRO A 867 -32.52 10.81 17.77
N LEU A 868 -32.42 11.04 19.08
CA LEU A 868 -31.41 11.93 19.64
C LEU A 868 -29.99 11.38 19.52
N ALA A 869 -29.80 10.07 19.74
CA ALA A 869 -28.52 9.40 19.52
C ALA A 869 -28.11 9.44 18.05
N ASP A 870 -29.08 9.30 17.14
CA ASP A 870 -28.83 9.41 15.70
C ASP A 870 -28.39 10.80 15.26
N LEU A 871 -28.94 11.84 15.89
CA LEU A 871 -28.54 13.24 15.64
C LEU A 871 -27.20 13.56 16.31
N ALA A 872 -26.95 13.05 17.52
CA ALA A 872 -25.66 13.22 18.19
C ALA A 872 -24.48 12.60 17.42
N ALA A 873 -24.75 11.54 16.65
CA ALA A 873 -23.77 10.83 15.83
C ALA A 873 -23.83 11.22 14.34
N MET A 874 -24.40 12.39 14.02
CA MET A 874 -24.52 12.88 12.65
C MET A 874 -23.36 13.83 12.33
N PRO A 875 -22.41 13.44 11.47
CA PRO A 875 -21.31 14.32 11.09
C PRO A 875 -21.81 15.44 10.17
N PRO A 876 -21.09 16.59 10.12
CA PRO A 876 -21.31 17.59 9.07
C PRO A 876 -21.20 16.99 7.66
N PRO A 877 -21.88 17.57 6.64
CA PRO A 877 -21.69 17.17 5.25
C PRO A 877 -20.22 17.28 4.85
N GLU A 878 -19.70 16.29 4.09
CA GLU A 878 -18.29 16.25 3.69
C GLU A 878 -17.88 17.41 2.76
N GLU A 879 -18.85 18.08 2.12
CA GLU A 879 -18.65 19.30 1.32
C GLU A 879 -18.23 20.51 2.15
N THR A 880 -18.45 20.45 3.46
CA THR A 880 -18.19 21.56 4.35
C THR A 880 -16.70 21.69 4.63
N SER A 881 -16.21 22.92 4.80
CA SER A 881 -14.82 23.19 5.17
C SER A 881 -14.35 22.27 6.31
N ALA A 882 -13.16 21.70 6.19
CA ALA A 882 -12.60 20.75 7.15
C ALA A 882 -12.41 21.34 8.57
N SER A 883 -12.39 22.67 8.69
CA SER A 883 -12.35 23.37 9.97
C SER A 883 -13.74 23.73 10.51
N TRP A 884 -14.82 23.47 9.78
CA TRP A 884 -16.17 23.76 10.25
C TRP A 884 -16.57 22.84 11.40
N LEU A 885 -17.05 23.45 12.49
CA LEU A 885 -17.65 22.75 13.63
C LEU A 885 -19.02 23.38 13.91
N PRO A 886 -20.12 22.60 13.81
CA PRO A 886 -21.45 23.07 14.17
C PRO A 886 -21.50 23.73 15.55
N GLN A 887 -22.09 24.93 15.62
CA GLN A 887 -22.22 25.66 16.88
C GLN A 887 -23.26 25.08 17.84
N LEU A 888 -24.17 24.23 17.34
CA LEU A 888 -25.27 23.63 18.09
C LEU A 888 -25.23 22.11 17.90
N VAL A 889 -24.85 21.39 18.95
CA VAL A 889 -24.75 19.93 18.94
C VAL A 889 -25.57 19.32 20.07
N ILE A 890 -26.18 18.16 19.79
CA ILE A 890 -27.00 17.42 20.77
C ILE A 890 -26.15 17.01 21.97
N THR A 891 -24.88 16.67 21.74
CA THR A 891 -23.94 16.18 22.75
C THR A 891 -23.76 17.18 23.91
N ALA A 892 -23.69 18.47 23.61
CA ALA A 892 -23.54 19.54 24.60
C ALA A 892 -24.88 20.06 25.14
N ALA A 893 -25.93 20.12 24.31
CA ALA A 893 -27.22 20.66 24.73
C ALA A 893 -28.04 19.70 25.61
N LEU A 894 -27.91 18.40 25.39
CA LEU A 894 -28.63 17.35 26.13
C LEU A 894 -27.65 16.30 26.68
N PRO A 895 -26.73 16.68 27.59
CA PRO A 895 -25.76 15.74 28.17
C PRO A 895 -26.44 14.62 28.96
N GLY A 896 -27.69 14.83 29.42
CA GLY A 896 -28.54 13.80 30.03
C GLY A 896 -28.78 12.58 29.13
N LEU A 897 -28.64 12.71 27.81
CA LEU A 897 -28.69 11.59 26.86
C LEU A 897 -27.68 10.49 27.19
N PHE A 898 -26.50 10.86 27.70
CA PHE A 898 -25.41 9.94 28.06
C PHE A 898 -25.51 9.44 29.51
N ALA A 899 -26.44 9.99 30.29
CA ALA A 899 -26.72 9.63 31.68
C ALA A 899 -27.81 8.57 31.85
N LEU A 900 -28.40 8.08 30.76
CA LEU A 900 -29.42 7.04 30.83
C LEU A 900 -28.85 5.69 31.32
N PRO A 901 -29.68 4.82 31.92
CA PRO A 901 -29.29 3.46 32.27
C PRO A 901 -28.77 2.69 31.05
N ALA A 902 -27.73 1.87 31.23
CA ALA A 902 -27.07 1.17 30.12
C ALA A 902 -28.03 0.31 29.26
N GLN A 903 -29.04 -0.30 29.90
CA GLN A 903 -30.06 -1.12 29.25
C GLN A 903 -30.83 -0.38 28.14
N GLU A 904 -30.99 0.95 28.26
CA GLU A 904 -31.73 1.78 27.31
C GLU A 904 -31.03 1.86 25.95
N TYR A 905 -29.70 1.84 25.94
CA TYR A 905 -28.91 2.02 24.72
C TYR A 905 -28.96 0.84 23.75
N ARG A 906 -29.61 -0.28 24.13
CA ARG A 906 -29.95 -1.36 23.19
C ARG A 906 -30.85 -0.89 22.03
N ARG A 907 -31.57 0.23 22.23
CA ARG A 907 -32.45 0.85 21.24
C ARG A 907 -31.71 1.79 20.26
N VAL A 908 -30.42 2.08 20.49
CA VAL A 908 -29.62 2.95 19.62
C VAL A 908 -29.31 2.20 18.32
N HIS A 909 -29.41 2.86 17.16
CA HIS A 909 -29.08 2.24 15.88
C HIS A 909 -27.58 1.98 15.75
N GLU A 910 -27.23 0.92 15.01
CA GLU A 910 -25.83 0.65 14.69
C GLU A 910 -25.40 1.57 13.55
N LYS A 911 -24.44 2.44 13.85
CA LYS A 911 -23.83 3.37 12.89
C LYS A 911 -22.31 3.29 12.99
N PRO A 912 -21.57 3.53 11.88
CA PRO A 912 -20.12 3.61 11.88
C PRO A 912 -19.66 4.92 12.51
N HIS A 913 -19.90 5.09 13.81
CA HIS A 913 -19.62 6.31 14.54
C HIS A 913 -19.20 6.01 15.99
N PRO A 914 -18.16 6.65 16.55
CA PRO A 914 -17.64 6.33 17.88
C PRO A 914 -18.71 6.36 18.99
N LEU A 915 -19.53 7.42 19.03
CA LEU A 915 -20.61 7.53 20.04
C LEU A 915 -21.65 6.41 19.92
N SER A 916 -22.19 6.15 18.72
CA SER A 916 -23.21 5.11 18.53
C SER A 916 -22.69 3.73 18.93
N ARG A 917 -21.44 3.42 18.57
CA ARG A 917 -20.77 2.16 18.96
C ARG A 917 -20.57 2.06 20.46
N ALA A 918 -20.09 3.13 21.12
CA ALA A 918 -19.91 3.14 22.57
C ALA A 918 -21.23 3.01 23.33
N LEU A 919 -22.29 3.73 22.91
CA LEU A 919 -23.63 3.62 23.50
C LEU A 919 -24.16 2.19 23.38
N ARG A 920 -24.07 1.59 22.18
CA ARG A 920 -24.49 0.20 21.96
C ARG A 920 -23.64 -0.79 22.76
N ALA A 921 -22.33 -0.58 22.85
CA ALA A 921 -21.43 -1.40 23.66
C ALA A 921 -21.78 -1.31 25.16
N MET A 922 -22.19 -0.15 25.68
CA MET A 922 -22.74 -0.06 27.05
C MET A 922 -24.00 -0.91 27.22
N GLY A 923 -24.91 -0.90 26.23
CA GLY A 923 -26.06 -1.81 26.20
C GLY A 923 -25.65 -3.29 26.19
N GLY A 924 -24.59 -3.62 25.44
CA GLY A 924 -23.99 -4.95 25.40
C GLY A 924 -23.34 -5.38 26.72
N ILE A 925 -22.70 -4.45 27.45
CA ILE A 925 -22.15 -4.72 28.80
C ILE A 925 -23.28 -5.18 29.73
N TYR A 926 -24.44 -4.53 29.67
CA TYR A 926 -25.59 -4.93 30.49
C TYR A 926 -26.11 -6.34 30.14
N GLU A 927 -26.17 -6.68 28.84
CA GLU A 927 -26.73 -7.94 28.34
C GLU A 927 -25.79 -9.14 28.57
N GLN A 928 -24.50 -8.96 28.30
CA GLN A 928 -23.53 -10.06 28.29
C GLN A 928 -22.85 -10.26 29.66
N TRP A 929 -23.11 -9.41 30.65
CA TRP A 929 -22.51 -9.54 31.97
C TRP A 929 -22.80 -10.92 32.61
N PRO A 930 -21.79 -11.65 33.14
CA PRO A 930 -20.38 -11.27 33.31
C PRO A 930 -19.44 -11.67 32.14
N MET A 931 -19.95 -12.35 31.11
CA MET A 931 -19.22 -12.89 29.96
C MET A 931 -18.88 -11.80 28.93
N LEU A 932 -18.13 -10.78 29.35
CA LEU A 932 -17.78 -9.62 28.51
C LEU A 932 -16.53 -9.85 27.65
N PHE A 933 -15.63 -10.72 28.11
CA PHE A 933 -14.27 -10.85 27.59
C PHE A 933 -14.07 -12.21 26.92
N PRO A 934 -13.36 -12.29 25.78
CA PRO A 934 -12.87 -11.18 24.96
C PRO A 934 -13.93 -10.69 23.93
N ASP A 935 -15.14 -11.23 23.96
CA ASP A 935 -16.08 -11.14 22.82
C ASP A 935 -16.61 -9.72 22.55
N LEU A 936 -16.94 -8.97 23.61
CA LEU A 936 -17.33 -7.57 23.49
C LEU A 936 -16.15 -6.64 23.76
N LEU A 937 -15.48 -6.82 24.89
CA LEU A 937 -14.37 -5.99 25.34
C LEU A 937 -13.04 -6.71 25.13
N HIS A 938 -11.98 -5.94 24.88
CA HIS A 938 -10.61 -6.44 24.85
C HIS A 938 -10.25 -7.13 26.18
N PHE A 939 -9.22 -7.98 26.19
CA PHE A 939 -8.84 -8.71 27.39
C PHE A 939 -8.08 -7.83 28.43
N ALA A 940 -7.47 -6.72 28.00
CA ALA A 940 -6.70 -5.82 28.87
C ALA A 940 -7.51 -5.24 30.07
N PRO A 941 -8.76 -4.77 29.90
CA PRO A 941 -9.61 -4.38 31.04
C PRO A 941 -9.86 -5.50 32.05
N ALA A 942 -9.89 -6.77 31.65
CA ALA A 942 -10.03 -7.89 32.58
C ALA A 942 -8.82 -7.96 33.53
N ALA A 943 -7.61 -7.72 33.01
CA ALA A 943 -6.38 -7.67 33.81
C ALA A 943 -6.34 -6.48 34.79
N GLY A 944 -7.11 -5.42 34.52
CA GLY A 944 -7.34 -4.32 35.45
C GLY A 944 -8.15 -4.71 36.69
N CYS A 945 -8.89 -5.83 36.67
CA CYS A 945 -9.74 -6.24 37.77
C CYS A 945 -8.98 -7.05 38.84
N ALA A 946 -9.29 -6.83 40.12
CA ALA A 946 -8.67 -7.53 41.24
C ALA A 946 -8.83 -9.06 41.16
N ASN A 947 -9.93 -9.55 40.57
CA ASN A 947 -10.26 -10.96 40.42
C ASN A 947 -9.96 -11.55 39.02
N PHE A 948 -8.98 -10.98 38.30
CA PHE A 948 -8.59 -11.39 36.94
C PHE A 948 -8.51 -12.91 36.70
N ALA A 949 -7.91 -13.67 37.63
CA ALA A 949 -7.77 -15.13 37.49
C ALA A 949 -9.14 -15.84 37.43
N ALA A 950 -10.12 -15.37 38.21
CA ALA A 950 -11.48 -15.93 38.22
C ALA A 950 -12.29 -15.50 36.98
N ILE A 951 -12.05 -14.29 36.46
CA ILE A 951 -12.64 -13.84 35.18
C ILE A 951 -12.14 -14.76 34.05
N SER A 952 -10.83 -14.97 33.99
CA SER A 952 -10.17 -15.69 32.89
C SER A 952 -10.45 -17.19 32.87
N SER A 953 -10.58 -17.82 34.04
CA SER A 953 -10.75 -19.29 34.15
C SER A 953 -12.20 -19.74 34.35
N GLN A 954 -13.06 -18.88 34.92
CA GLN A 954 -14.41 -19.25 35.36
C GLN A 954 -15.51 -18.31 34.84
N GLY A 955 -15.17 -17.30 34.04
CA GLY A 955 -16.17 -16.31 33.54
C GLY A 955 -16.82 -15.50 34.67
N SER A 956 -16.12 -15.30 35.79
CA SER A 956 -16.66 -14.59 36.96
C SER A 956 -16.90 -13.11 36.67
N ALA A 957 -17.84 -12.50 37.41
CA ALA A 957 -18.11 -11.06 37.32
C ALA A 957 -16.87 -10.20 37.68
N PRO A 958 -16.51 -9.20 36.87
CA PRO A 958 -15.43 -8.26 37.17
C PRO A 958 -15.62 -7.52 38.50
N LYS A 959 -14.57 -7.42 39.32
CA LYS A 959 -14.54 -6.73 40.64
C LYS A 959 -13.25 -5.95 40.85
N GLY A 960 -13.32 -4.89 41.66
CA GLY A 960 -12.15 -4.09 42.06
C GLY A 960 -11.26 -3.64 40.90
N PHE A 961 -11.78 -2.82 39.99
CA PHE A 961 -11.02 -2.32 38.84
C PHE A 961 -9.96 -1.30 39.26
N ASP A 962 -8.69 -1.59 38.98
CA ASP A 962 -7.52 -0.77 39.30
C ASP A 962 -6.93 -0.12 38.04
N PRO A 963 -6.79 1.22 38.01
CA PRO A 963 -6.30 1.95 36.83
C PRO A 963 -4.84 1.62 36.49
N GLN A 964 -3.98 1.37 37.48
CA GLN A 964 -2.56 1.12 37.24
C GLN A 964 -2.33 -0.26 36.63
N ARG A 965 -3.03 -1.29 37.11
CA ARG A 965 -3.01 -2.63 36.53
C ARG A 965 -3.50 -2.62 35.09
N TYR A 966 -4.55 -1.85 34.82
CA TYR A 966 -5.08 -1.70 33.48
C TYR A 966 -4.09 -1.02 32.53
N VAL A 967 -3.44 0.08 32.94
CA VAL A 967 -2.37 0.74 32.16
C VAL A 967 -1.22 -0.22 31.89
N ASN A 968 -0.74 -0.96 32.90
CA ASN A 968 0.33 -1.93 32.71
C ASN A 968 -0.04 -3.03 31.71
N ALA A 969 -1.30 -3.49 31.72
CA ALA A 969 -1.80 -4.48 30.77
C ALA A 969 -1.90 -3.92 29.35
N MET A 970 -2.23 -2.64 29.18
CA MET A 970 -2.24 -1.95 27.89
C MET A 970 -0.83 -1.86 27.29
N CYS A 971 0.18 -1.57 28.11
CA CYS A 971 1.57 -1.44 27.67
C CYS A 971 2.26 -2.79 27.38
N GLY A 972 1.75 -3.89 27.94
CA GLY A 972 2.29 -5.24 27.70
C GLY A 972 1.93 -5.87 26.35
N VAL A 973 1.10 -5.21 25.53
CA VAL A 973 0.68 -5.71 24.21
C VAL A 973 1.68 -5.23 23.14
N PRO A 974 2.31 -6.12 22.33
CA PRO A 974 3.31 -5.73 21.33
C PRO A 974 2.78 -4.73 20.28
N GLU A 975 3.55 -3.69 19.98
CA GLU A 975 3.13 -2.59 19.09
C GLU A 975 2.97 -2.98 17.62
N LEU A 976 3.71 -3.99 17.15
CA LEU A 976 3.85 -4.35 15.73
C LEU A 976 2.53 -4.76 15.03
N GLY A 977 1.48 -5.12 15.77
CA GLY A 977 0.22 -5.61 15.21
C GLY A 977 -0.76 -4.53 14.72
N TYR A 978 -0.64 -3.27 15.17
CA TYR A 978 -1.76 -2.31 15.04
C TYR A 978 -1.39 -0.94 14.45
N VAL A 979 -0.10 -0.65 14.26
CA VAL A 979 0.37 0.68 13.78
C VAL A 979 -0.25 1.04 12.44
N TYR A 980 -0.39 0.06 11.54
CA TYR A 980 -0.94 0.28 10.21
C TYR A 980 -2.47 0.54 10.24
N GLN A 981 -3.22 0.03 11.24
CA GLN A 981 -4.66 0.32 11.40
C GLN A 981 -4.92 1.75 11.84
N ILE A 982 -4.07 2.28 12.72
CA ILE A 982 -4.18 3.66 13.22
C ILE A 982 -3.85 4.67 12.11
N SER A 983 -3.06 4.26 11.11
CA SER A 983 -2.78 5.08 9.92
C SER A 983 -3.94 5.14 8.90
N ASP A 984 -5.01 4.36 9.10
CA ASP A 984 -6.23 4.40 8.29
C ASP A 984 -7.28 5.33 8.92
N ASP A 985 -7.48 6.51 8.35
CA ASP A 985 -8.44 7.53 8.84
C ASP A 985 -9.88 7.03 9.00
N ALA A 986 -10.24 5.92 8.36
CA ALA A 986 -11.58 5.34 8.42
C ALA A 986 -11.68 4.10 9.33
N PHE A 987 -10.57 3.69 9.97
CA PHE A 987 -10.60 2.62 10.94
C PHE A 987 -11.46 3.03 12.14
N LEU A 988 -12.35 2.13 12.58
CA LEU A 988 -13.13 2.32 13.80
C LEU A 988 -13.07 1.05 14.65
N PRO A 989 -12.69 1.13 15.94
CA PRO A 989 -12.68 -0.01 16.85
C PRO A 989 -14.02 -0.74 16.91
N GLY A 990 -13.99 -2.07 16.93
CA GLY A 990 -15.18 -2.92 17.01
C GLY A 990 -15.22 -3.78 18.28
N PRO A 991 -16.19 -4.72 18.37
CA PRO A 991 -16.18 -5.76 19.41
C PRO A 991 -14.82 -6.47 19.46
N LYS A 992 -14.35 -6.83 20.65
CA LYS A 992 -13.00 -7.34 20.99
C LYS A 992 -11.88 -6.29 21.04
N ASP A 993 -12.01 -5.14 20.36
CA ASP A 993 -11.03 -4.05 20.44
C ASP A 993 -11.34 -3.06 21.55
N TYR A 994 -12.62 -2.98 21.96
CA TYR A 994 -13.10 -1.98 22.91
C TYR A 994 -12.33 -2.01 24.22
N LEU A 995 -11.82 -0.83 24.61
CA LEU A 995 -11.01 -0.60 25.82
C LEU A 995 -9.66 -1.34 25.77
N GLY A 996 -9.22 -1.77 24.60
CA GLY A 996 -7.86 -2.23 24.34
C GLY A 996 -6.92 -1.10 23.90
N PRO A 997 -5.63 -1.43 23.69
CA PRO A 997 -4.61 -0.47 23.26
C PRO A 997 -4.98 0.27 21.97
N LEU A 998 -5.52 -0.47 21.00
CA LEU A 998 -5.97 0.04 19.72
C LEU A 998 -7.11 1.04 19.85
N HIS A 999 -8.12 0.76 20.70
CA HIS A 999 -9.25 1.68 20.90
C HIS A 999 -8.77 3.02 21.50
N TYR A 1000 -7.91 2.97 22.53
CA TYR A 1000 -7.36 4.20 23.12
C TYR A 1000 -6.51 4.99 22.12
N ARG A 1001 -5.59 4.32 21.41
CA ARG A 1001 -4.71 4.98 20.43
C ARG A 1001 -5.50 5.61 19.29
N HIS A 1002 -6.54 4.93 18.78
CA HIS A 1002 -7.46 5.50 17.81
C HIS A 1002 -8.17 6.76 18.38
N ALA A 1003 -8.73 6.68 19.60
CA ALA A 1003 -9.43 7.80 20.20
C ALA A 1003 -8.51 9.01 20.46
N TRP A 1004 -7.25 8.76 20.84
CA TRP A 1004 -6.23 9.78 21.03
C TRP A 1004 -5.81 10.41 19.69
N ARG A 1005 -5.52 9.59 18.68
CA ARG A 1005 -5.16 10.07 17.33
C ARG A 1005 -6.28 10.88 16.69
N ALA A 1006 -7.54 10.48 16.88
CA ALA A 1006 -8.69 11.22 16.39
C ALA A 1006 -8.78 12.62 17.03
N LEU A 1007 -8.47 12.74 18.32
CA LEU A 1007 -8.41 14.03 19.01
C LEU A 1007 -7.26 14.91 18.47
N GLU A 1008 -6.06 14.36 18.27
CA GLU A 1008 -4.93 15.09 17.67
C GLU A 1008 -5.30 15.64 16.29
N VAL A 1009 -5.79 14.78 15.39
CA VAL A 1009 -6.16 15.16 14.03
C VAL A 1009 -7.28 16.21 14.02
N ALA A 1010 -8.29 16.06 14.88
CA ALA A 1010 -9.37 17.04 15.00
C ALA A 1010 -8.85 18.38 15.54
N TYR A 1011 -7.96 18.37 16.53
CA TYR A 1011 -7.35 19.58 17.08
C TYR A 1011 -6.49 20.30 16.02
N GLU A 1012 -5.64 19.59 15.30
CA GLU A 1012 -4.83 20.11 14.19
C GLU A 1012 -5.70 20.78 13.12
N ARG A 1013 -6.81 20.16 12.72
CA ARG A 1013 -7.77 20.74 11.75
C ARG A 1013 -8.39 22.05 12.22
N THR A 1014 -8.52 22.23 13.54
CA THR A 1014 -9.04 23.49 14.12
C THR A 1014 -7.98 24.58 14.27
N LEU A 1015 -6.71 24.33 13.96
CA LEU A 1015 -5.68 25.39 13.99
C LEU A 1015 -5.96 26.48 12.94
N VAL A 1016 -6.61 26.10 11.83
CA VAL A 1016 -7.03 27.02 10.76
C VAL A 1016 -8.49 27.42 10.97
N GLY A 1017 -8.72 28.57 11.62
CA GLY A 1017 -10.06 29.06 11.97
C GLY A 1017 -10.46 28.73 13.42
N ASN A 1018 -11.66 29.13 13.83
CA ASN A 1018 -12.22 28.88 15.18
C ASN A 1018 -11.42 29.41 16.39
N ASP A 1019 -10.53 30.39 16.21
CA ASP A 1019 -9.62 30.87 17.28
C ASP A 1019 -10.34 31.24 18.60
N ILE A 1020 -11.51 31.87 18.49
CA ILE A 1020 -12.33 32.27 19.65
C ILE A 1020 -12.81 31.04 20.42
N TRP A 1021 -13.40 30.07 19.73
CA TRP A 1021 -13.99 28.87 20.36
C TRP A 1021 -12.90 27.93 20.86
N ARG A 1022 -11.79 27.81 20.13
CA ARG A 1022 -10.60 27.05 20.55
C ARG A 1022 -10.00 27.65 21.82
N GLY A 1023 -9.80 28.96 21.87
CA GLY A 1023 -9.29 29.66 23.05
C GLY A 1023 -10.19 29.50 24.27
N GLN A 1024 -11.50 29.68 24.11
CA GLN A 1024 -12.47 29.47 25.21
C GLN A 1024 -12.57 28.00 25.64
N GLY A 1025 -12.52 27.06 24.70
CA GLY A 1025 -12.53 25.62 24.98
C GLY A 1025 -11.31 25.17 25.77
N ILE A 1026 -10.11 25.61 25.37
CA ILE A 1026 -8.87 25.35 26.12
C ILE A 1026 -8.95 25.98 27.51
N GLY A 1027 -9.42 27.23 27.62
CA GLY A 1027 -9.62 27.89 28.92
C GLY A 1027 -10.58 27.12 29.85
N LEU A 1028 -11.68 26.59 29.29
CA LEU A 1028 -12.62 25.74 30.03
C LEU A 1028 -11.98 24.41 30.48
N ALA A 1029 -11.19 23.78 29.61
CA ALA A 1029 -10.46 22.55 29.92
C ALA A 1029 -9.43 22.75 31.06
N GLN A 1030 -8.67 23.85 31.01
CA GLN A 1030 -7.74 24.23 32.07
C GLN A 1030 -8.45 24.57 33.38
N HIS A 1031 -9.62 25.21 33.33
CA HIS A 1031 -10.45 25.45 34.50
C HIS A 1031 -10.93 24.14 35.13
N ALA A 1032 -11.44 23.22 34.32
CA ALA A 1032 -11.89 21.91 34.79
C ALA A 1032 -10.75 21.11 35.45
N HIS A 1033 -9.55 21.14 34.86
CA HIS A 1033 -8.38 20.48 35.44
C HIS A 1033 -7.97 21.09 36.79
N ARG A 1034 -8.01 22.43 36.94
CA ARG A 1034 -7.72 23.11 38.20
C ARG A 1034 -8.75 22.85 39.30
N MET A 1035 -10.04 22.80 38.93
CA MET A 1035 -11.14 22.58 39.88
C MET A 1035 -11.28 21.13 40.31
N MET A 1036 -10.94 20.19 39.43
CA MET A 1036 -11.04 18.75 39.68
C MET A 1036 -9.77 18.04 39.17
N PRO A 1037 -8.61 18.26 39.80
CA PRO A 1037 -7.37 17.60 39.39
C PRO A 1037 -7.44 16.09 39.63
N THR A 1038 -8.20 15.67 40.65
CA THR A 1038 -8.40 14.27 41.02
C THR A 1038 -9.86 14.00 41.37
N LEU A 1039 -10.25 12.73 41.31
CA LEU A 1039 -11.58 12.25 41.67
C LEU A 1039 -11.75 12.19 43.20
N GLY A 1040 -12.80 12.84 43.71
CA GLY A 1040 -13.12 12.89 45.15
C GLY A 1040 -13.67 11.58 45.72
N GLU A 1041 -14.09 11.59 46.99
CA GLU A 1041 -14.52 10.36 47.67
C GLU A 1041 -15.94 9.89 47.33
N ARG A 1042 -16.83 10.80 46.93
CA ARG A 1042 -18.27 10.52 46.81
C ARG A 1042 -18.60 9.82 45.49
N GLY A 1043 -18.99 8.54 45.59
CA GLY A 1043 -19.47 7.76 44.45
C GLY A 1043 -18.38 7.36 43.44
N VAL A 1044 -17.11 7.44 43.86
CA VAL A 1044 -15.93 7.00 43.10
C VAL A 1044 -15.45 5.65 43.65
N PRO A 1045 -15.09 4.67 42.79
CA PRO A 1045 -14.48 3.41 43.23
C PRO A 1045 -13.20 3.62 44.04
N LEU A 1046 -12.91 2.72 44.98
CA LEU A 1046 -11.81 2.92 45.95
C LEU A 1046 -10.44 3.15 45.26
N ALA A 1047 -10.12 2.36 44.23
CA ALA A 1047 -8.85 2.45 43.50
C ALA A 1047 -8.68 3.74 42.66
N TRP A 1048 -9.77 4.49 42.45
CA TRP A 1048 -9.78 5.73 41.67
C TRP A 1048 -9.82 7.00 42.55
N ARG A 1049 -9.94 6.86 43.88
CA ARG A 1049 -9.93 8.02 44.78
C ARG A 1049 -8.56 8.69 44.77
N GLY A 1050 -8.54 10.00 44.56
CA GLY A 1050 -7.29 10.76 44.46
C GLY A 1050 -6.51 10.54 43.15
N GLN A 1051 -7.06 9.78 42.19
CA GLN A 1051 -6.52 9.63 40.84
C GLN A 1051 -7.14 10.66 39.90
N ALA A 1052 -6.46 11.00 38.81
CA ALA A 1052 -7.04 11.79 37.74
C ALA A 1052 -8.14 10.99 36.98
N PRO A 1053 -9.19 11.63 36.46
CA PRO A 1053 -10.20 10.97 35.62
C PRO A 1053 -9.62 10.47 34.28
N HIS A 1054 -8.58 11.13 33.76
CA HIS A 1054 -7.88 10.74 32.55
C HIS A 1054 -6.70 9.80 32.85
N LEU A 1055 -6.45 8.86 31.94
CA LEU A 1055 -5.36 7.89 32.02
C LEU A 1055 -4.33 8.21 30.94
N THR A 1056 -3.05 8.10 31.27
CA THR A 1056 -1.94 8.29 30.33
C THR A 1056 -1.11 7.00 30.24
N PRO A 1057 -1.47 6.04 29.37
CA PRO A 1057 -0.80 4.74 29.33
C PRO A 1057 0.65 4.81 28.85
N TRP A 1058 0.94 5.70 27.89
CA TRP A 1058 2.27 5.91 27.32
C TRP A 1058 2.74 7.35 27.60
N PRO A 1059 3.31 7.63 28.80
CA PRO A 1059 3.86 8.95 29.09
C PRO A 1059 5.07 9.22 28.19
N ALA A 1060 5.24 10.49 27.78
CA ALA A 1060 6.40 10.92 27.00
C ALA A 1060 7.71 10.68 27.77
N CYS A 1061 8.79 10.36 27.06
CA CYS A 1061 10.11 10.22 27.67
C CYS A 1061 10.59 11.60 28.14
N PRO A 1062 10.91 11.78 29.44
CA PRO A 1062 11.33 13.08 29.97
C PRO A 1062 12.66 13.60 29.41
N ASP A 1063 13.44 12.73 28.74
CA ASP A 1063 14.75 13.06 28.14
C ASP A 1063 14.68 13.45 26.65
N GLU A 1064 13.50 13.43 26.02
CA GLU A 1064 13.35 13.91 24.64
C GLU A 1064 13.35 15.45 24.59
N VAL A 1065 14.29 16.03 23.85
CA VAL A 1065 14.28 17.47 23.53
C VAL A 1065 13.17 17.70 22.51
N VAL A 1066 12.05 18.23 22.99
CA VAL A 1066 10.85 18.52 22.18
C VAL A 1066 10.69 20.04 22.08
N ASP A 1067 10.24 20.51 20.92
CA ASP A 1067 9.95 21.93 20.67
C ASP A 1067 8.85 22.48 21.60
N ASP A 1068 8.95 23.76 21.99
CA ASP A 1068 8.02 24.44 22.90
C ASP A 1068 6.59 24.43 22.35
N GLN A 1069 6.42 24.50 21.02
CA GLN A 1069 5.10 24.40 20.38
C GLN A 1069 4.44 23.03 20.61
N VAL A 1070 5.22 21.96 20.49
CA VAL A 1070 4.74 20.58 20.69
C VAL A 1070 4.45 20.32 22.17
N LEU A 1071 5.19 20.95 23.08
CA LEU A 1071 4.89 20.89 24.52
C LEU A 1071 3.56 21.56 24.85
N GLN A 1072 3.30 22.75 24.31
CA GLN A 1072 2.03 23.46 24.53
C GLN A 1072 0.83 22.69 23.95
N GLU A 1073 1.00 22.09 22.77
CA GLU A 1073 -0.03 21.24 22.17
C GLU A 1073 -0.36 20.04 23.05
N ARG A 1074 0.66 19.30 23.52
CA ARG A 1074 0.48 18.16 24.43
C ARG A 1074 -0.25 18.55 25.71
N GLU A 1075 0.08 19.70 26.29
CA GLU A 1075 -0.61 20.23 27.48
C GLU A 1075 -2.09 20.51 27.19
N ASN A 1076 -2.40 21.14 26.05
CA ASN A 1076 -3.77 21.43 25.65
C ASN A 1076 -4.58 20.14 25.46
N LEU A 1077 -4.03 19.16 24.73
CA LEU A 1077 -4.67 17.86 24.51
C LEU A 1077 -4.91 17.10 25.83
N GLY A 1078 -3.93 17.13 26.75
CA GLY A 1078 -4.08 16.54 28.09
C GLY A 1078 -5.21 17.17 28.91
N ASN A 1079 -5.31 18.51 28.90
CA ASN A 1079 -6.39 19.23 29.58
C ASN A 1079 -7.77 18.91 28.96
N ILE A 1080 -7.86 18.84 27.64
CA ILE A 1080 -9.10 18.47 26.92
C ILE A 1080 -9.52 17.05 27.30
N ALA A 1081 -8.58 16.09 27.25
CA ALA A 1081 -8.82 14.71 27.62
C ALA A 1081 -9.30 14.56 29.07
N HIS A 1082 -8.73 15.36 29.99
CA HIS A 1082 -9.15 15.42 31.39
C HIS A 1082 -10.60 15.86 31.58
N LEU A 1083 -11.01 16.95 30.90
CA LEU A 1083 -12.39 17.44 30.95
C LEU A 1083 -13.36 16.39 30.39
N LEU A 1084 -13.05 15.80 29.23
CA LEU A 1084 -13.92 14.80 28.59
C LEU A 1084 -14.07 13.54 29.43
N ALA A 1085 -12.99 13.06 30.04
CA ALA A 1085 -13.01 11.93 30.96
C ALA A 1085 -13.86 12.23 32.22
N GLY A 1086 -13.73 13.45 32.78
CA GLY A 1086 -14.49 13.91 33.94
C GLY A 1086 -15.99 14.07 33.64
N LEU A 1087 -16.34 14.63 32.49
CA LEU A 1087 -17.72 14.75 32.05
C LEU A 1087 -18.36 13.38 31.80
N ALA A 1088 -17.65 12.46 31.14
CA ALA A 1088 -18.12 11.10 30.94
C ALA A 1088 -18.37 10.37 32.28
N PHE A 1089 -17.48 10.57 33.26
CA PHE A 1089 -17.67 10.07 34.62
C PHE A 1089 -18.97 10.62 35.23
N ALA A 1090 -19.19 11.94 35.18
CA ALA A 1090 -20.38 12.57 35.73
C ALA A 1090 -21.68 12.05 35.07
N CYS A 1091 -21.67 11.84 33.74
CA CYS A 1091 -22.78 11.23 33.01
C CYS A 1091 -23.07 9.80 33.51
N ARG A 1092 -22.04 8.94 33.62
CA ARG A 1092 -22.25 7.56 34.10
C ARG A 1092 -22.56 7.48 35.60
N GLN A 1093 -22.13 8.47 36.37
CA GLN A 1093 -22.47 8.60 37.80
C GLN A 1093 -23.94 9.01 37.99
N GLU A 1094 -24.49 9.89 37.15
CA GLU A 1094 -25.90 10.32 37.20
C GLU A 1094 -26.88 9.14 37.16
N ALA A 1095 -26.61 8.14 36.32
CA ALA A 1095 -27.41 6.91 36.22
C ALA A 1095 -27.52 6.13 37.56
N ARG A 1096 -26.57 6.34 38.47
CA ARG A 1096 -26.45 5.66 39.78
C ARG A 1096 -26.73 6.60 40.96
N GLN A 1097 -26.49 7.89 40.77
CA GLN A 1097 -26.62 8.95 41.78
C GLN A 1097 -27.22 10.20 41.12
N PRO A 1098 -28.55 10.38 41.19
CA PRO A 1098 -29.22 11.53 40.60
C PRO A 1098 -28.65 12.87 41.07
N GLY A 1099 -28.51 13.83 40.16
CA GLY A 1099 -27.93 15.15 40.38
C GLY A 1099 -26.39 15.21 40.39
N ALA A 1100 -25.68 14.16 39.99
CA ALA A 1100 -24.23 14.17 39.77
C ALA A 1100 -23.83 15.00 38.54
N LEU A 1101 -24.52 14.82 37.42
CA LEU A 1101 -24.24 15.54 36.18
C LEU A 1101 -24.48 17.05 36.34
N GLN A 1102 -25.63 17.43 36.92
CA GLN A 1102 -25.94 18.86 37.12
C GLN A 1102 -24.94 19.54 38.06
N ARG A 1103 -24.47 18.85 39.10
CA ARG A 1103 -23.42 19.38 39.99
C ARG A 1103 -22.11 19.62 39.23
N HIS A 1104 -21.72 18.70 38.35
CA HIS A 1104 -20.52 18.84 37.54
C HIS A 1104 -20.64 20.00 36.54
N LEU A 1105 -21.77 20.13 35.86
CA LEU A 1105 -22.02 21.24 34.93
C LEU A 1105 -22.01 22.60 35.65
N ASN A 1106 -22.62 22.70 36.84
CA ASN A 1106 -22.59 23.93 37.64
C ASN A 1106 -21.16 24.31 38.10
N GLN A 1107 -20.27 23.34 38.28
CA GLN A 1107 -18.85 23.60 38.58
C GLN A 1107 -18.13 24.15 37.35
N LEU A 1108 -18.42 23.64 36.16
CA LEU A 1108 -17.83 24.17 34.93
C LEU A 1108 -18.33 25.59 34.60
N ASP A 1109 -19.60 25.88 34.87
CA ASP A 1109 -20.22 27.19 34.62
C ASP A 1109 -19.66 28.32 35.52
N SER A 1110 -18.94 27.98 36.60
CA SER A 1110 -18.27 28.94 37.48
C SER A 1110 -17.02 29.62 36.88
N ALA A 1111 -16.66 29.30 35.64
CA ALA A 1111 -15.40 29.72 34.99
C ALA A 1111 -15.40 31.16 34.45
N ASP A 1112 -16.48 31.94 34.56
CA ASP A 1112 -16.72 33.19 33.79
C ASP A 1112 -16.59 32.99 32.25
N ILE A 1113 -16.60 31.74 31.78
CA ILE A 1113 -16.57 31.34 30.38
C ILE A 1113 -17.96 30.76 30.05
N PRO A 1114 -18.64 31.22 28.98
CA PRO A 1114 -19.93 30.63 28.58
C PRO A 1114 -19.79 29.13 28.36
N LEU A 1115 -20.62 28.29 28.99
CA LEU A 1115 -20.46 26.83 28.93
C LEU A 1115 -20.83 26.24 27.55
N ASP A 1116 -21.93 26.69 26.95
CA ASP A 1116 -22.58 26.03 25.81
C ASP A 1116 -21.64 25.79 24.60
N LYS A 1117 -21.09 26.86 24.01
CA LYS A 1117 -20.30 26.78 22.76
C LYS A 1117 -18.91 26.16 22.95
N PRO A 1118 -18.14 26.50 24.00
CA PRO A 1118 -16.87 25.84 24.28
C PRO A 1118 -17.03 24.35 24.60
N LEU A 1119 -18.08 23.95 25.33
CA LEU A 1119 -18.36 22.54 25.57
C LEU A 1119 -18.72 21.81 24.27
N ALA A 1120 -19.54 22.43 23.42
CA ALA A 1120 -19.84 21.91 22.08
C ALA A 1120 -18.58 21.71 21.23
N PHE A 1121 -17.64 22.65 21.26
CA PHE A 1121 -16.36 22.55 20.58
C PHE A 1121 -15.56 21.34 21.09
N LEU A 1122 -15.38 21.22 22.41
CA LEU A 1122 -14.60 20.14 23.03
C LEU A 1122 -15.19 18.74 22.75
N LEU A 1123 -16.52 18.60 22.81
CA LEU A 1123 -17.20 17.34 22.53
C LEU A 1123 -17.15 16.91 21.06
N GLN A 1124 -16.98 17.86 20.13
CA GLN A 1124 -16.81 17.55 18.71
C GLN A 1124 -15.37 17.12 18.40
N ILE A 1125 -14.36 17.84 18.91
CA ILE A 1125 -12.96 17.48 18.63
C ILE A 1125 -12.53 16.21 19.37
N GLY A 1126 -13.08 15.95 20.56
CA GLY A 1126 -12.71 14.82 21.40
C GLY A 1126 -13.77 13.73 21.46
N GLU A 1127 -14.64 13.65 20.46
CA GLU A 1127 -15.80 12.77 20.45
C GLU A 1127 -15.46 11.29 20.67
N ALA A 1128 -14.44 10.78 19.97
CA ALA A 1128 -13.99 9.40 20.12
C ALA A 1128 -13.43 9.12 21.53
N LEU A 1129 -12.75 10.10 22.13
CA LEU A 1129 -12.21 9.99 23.47
C LEU A 1129 -13.32 10.06 24.54
N PHE A 1130 -14.30 10.94 24.36
CA PHE A 1130 -15.49 10.98 25.20
C PHE A 1130 -16.26 9.65 25.14
N ALA A 1131 -16.44 9.09 23.94
CA ALA A 1131 -17.06 7.77 23.72
C ALA A 1131 -16.30 6.64 24.43
N TYR A 1132 -14.96 6.64 24.34
CA TYR A 1132 -14.09 5.72 25.05
C TYR A 1132 -14.31 5.78 26.56
N TYR A 1133 -14.33 6.99 27.13
CA TYR A 1133 -14.51 7.18 28.57
C TYR A 1133 -15.92 6.85 29.06
N LEU A 1134 -16.97 7.09 28.26
CA LEU A 1134 -18.32 6.63 28.61
C LEU A 1134 -18.36 5.12 28.82
N LEU A 1135 -17.71 4.37 27.93
CA LEU A 1135 -17.64 2.91 28.01
C LEU A 1135 -16.76 2.44 29.18
N LEU A 1136 -15.60 3.07 29.39
CA LEU A 1136 -14.70 2.76 30.51
C LEU A 1136 -15.41 2.98 31.85
N TRP A 1137 -16.04 4.14 32.05
CA TRP A 1137 -16.75 4.45 33.29
C TRP A 1137 -17.94 3.55 33.53
N GLU A 1138 -18.62 3.11 32.47
CA GLU A 1138 -19.70 2.13 32.61
C GLU A 1138 -19.19 0.78 33.12
N LEU A 1139 -18.06 0.28 32.61
CA LEU A 1139 -17.42 -0.93 33.11
C LEU A 1139 -16.98 -0.78 34.58
N VAL A 1140 -16.23 0.29 34.86
CA VAL A 1140 -15.62 0.57 36.18
C VAL A 1140 -16.68 0.70 37.26
N LEU A 1141 -17.73 1.50 37.02
CA LEU A 1141 -18.79 1.72 38.00
C LEU A 1141 -19.71 0.49 38.16
N THR A 1142 -19.91 -0.32 37.12
CA THR A 1142 -20.71 -1.55 37.22
C THR A 1142 -19.99 -2.61 38.05
N ALA A 1143 -18.67 -2.75 37.90
CA ALA A 1143 -17.85 -3.65 38.71
C ALA A 1143 -17.89 -3.29 40.21
N ASP A 1144 -17.82 -2.00 40.56
CA ASP A 1144 -17.83 -1.52 41.95
C ASP A 1144 -19.24 -1.55 42.60
N TYR A 1145 -20.30 -1.22 41.85
CA TYR A 1145 -21.66 -1.14 42.41
C TYR A 1145 -22.22 -2.53 42.77
N ARG A 1146 -22.02 -3.53 41.90
CA ARG A 1146 -22.49 -4.91 42.14
C ARG A 1146 -21.67 -5.65 43.20
N GLU A 1147 -20.45 -5.19 43.50
CA GLU A 1147 -19.64 -5.65 44.64
C GLU A 1147 -20.29 -5.23 45.97
N LYS A 1148 -20.72 -3.96 46.08
CA LYS A 1148 -21.40 -3.42 47.28
C LYS A 1148 -22.77 -4.03 47.54
N ASP A 1149 -23.52 -4.40 46.50
CA ASP A 1149 -24.80 -5.13 46.65
C ASP A 1149 -24.58 -6.55 47.19
N HIS A 1150 -23.53 -7.26 46.75
CA HIS A 1150 -23.17 -8.56 47.29
C HIS A 1150 -22.71 -8.49 48.76
N GLU A 1151 -21.93 -7.46 49.13
CA GLU A 1151 -21.52 -7.24 50.52
C GLU A 1151 -22.70 -6.85 51.44
N ARG A 1152 -23.65 -6.03 50.96
CA ARG A 1152 -24.87 -5.68 51.71
C ARG A 1152 -25.82 -6.86 51.93
N VAL A 1153 -25.92 -7.78 50.96
CA VAL A 1153 -26.71 -9.01 51.11
C VAL A 1153 -26.05 -9.96 52.10
N GLN A 1154 -24.72 -10.02 52.17
CA GLN A 1154 -23.99 -10.82 53.17
C GLN A 1154 -24.00 -10.20 54.58
N SER A 1155 -24.05 -8.87 54.71
CA SER A 1155 -24.11 -8.18 56.02
C SER A 1155 -25.50 -8.16 56.66
N ASN A 1156 -26.56 -8.44 55.89
CA ASN A 1156 -27.96 -8.47 56.37
C ASN A 1156 -28.48 -9.88 56.71
N CYS A 1157 -27.63 -10.92 56.67
CA CYS A 1157 -27.94 -12.19 57.35
C CYS A 1157 -27.68 -12.01 58.86
N PRO A 1158 -28.71 -12.07 59.74
CA PRO A 1158 -28.46 -12.08 61.18
C PRO A 1158 -27.69 -13.37 61.53
N ARG A 1159 -26.63 -13.21 62.34
CA ARG A 1159 -25.88 -14.34 62.91
C ARG A 1159 -26.76 -15.23 63.77
#